data_AF-A0A965EQT5-F1
#
_entry.id   AF-A0A965EQT5-F1
#
_cell.length_a   1.000
_cell.length_b   1.000
_cell.length_c   1.000
_cell.angle_alpha   90.00
_cell.angle_beta   90.00
_cell.angle_gamma   90.00
#
_symmetry.space_group_name_H-M   'P 1'
#
loop_
_entity.id
_entity.type
_entity.pdbx_description
1 polymer ?
#
loop_
_entity_poly.entity_id
_entity_poly.type
_entity_poly.pdbx_seq_one_letter_code
_entity_poly.pdbx_strand_id
1 'polypeptide(L)'
;MERTLLGKLLHSRTPAWLMAAGAALLAGLLSASSRADEGMWLFRDLPEERLQREYDFIPSAAWLEQVRQAAVRFSSGGSAAFVSADGLVLTNHHVAASTLQKLSSPEQNIARDGFLATTHQEELRCPGLELNVLVSSEDVTERVTAAVAATDTAAAAADARRTVLAAVEAESLAATGLRSDVVTLFGGGRYLLYRYRRHTDIRLVFAPERAIAFYGGDADNFEFPRHCLDICFFRVYEDGKPLRSEHFLPWGRDDVAAGDLIFVAGHPGHTDRGKTLVEIESLRDRQLPFLLNWLHRREVMLQAYAEEGREQALQAQQDLFAVQNSRKARAGLLAALLRPEVMARKAAAEATLKQQWQEADRKSPWQQIAAAEQTLAAVAVRYNLLEGAMGFRSRFFTHARTLLRAAAEADKPDGSRLREFRQAARPSLELRLFAEEPLYEAYEVVSLADALTFFVTELGSDDPLVCRVLAGKSPADRAEELVKGTRLGRRVGAAAEEDHRRRLYEGGAAAVAASDDTMLAVAALIDEESRRLRTIVEQNLEIKKQAHAELTRLRFEQATEPLYPDATFTLRLAYGTVLGVVGEASAGQPWTTVADLFAKAAREGGQPPFHLPPSWRAAEPQLLASPGQGSQPLNFLSTADIIGGNSGSPVINRAGELVGIIFDGNQDSLVLDVAYDADRSRAIAVSAGAVLLALDQVYGASSLVAELTRDRTTGMAPDTARDMKRNNGSEQAEPWRSLFDGKSLGGWEAIEFGGEGEVTVTDGEIVIGSGDPLSGIVWQQAFPSDAYEISLEAKRAEGFDFFCGLTFPVGEDCCSLILGGWGGGLIGLSSVDGFDASENGTTDYKEFELGRWYSVTVRVESDRITCLLDGKEIISQPRTDHEISIRAEMFLCKPLGIASYATTSRLRNLQYRRLPPAAVTE
;
A
#
# COMPACT_ATOMS: atom_id res chain seq x y z
N MET A 1 -64.09 13.90 -24.47
CA MET A 1 -64.34 14.84 -25.57
C MET A 1 -63.03 15.55 -25.88
N GLU A 2 -62.10 14.85 -26.55
CA GLU A 2 -61.98 14.84 -28.02
C GLU A 2 -61.77 16.23 -28.61
N ARG A 3 -60.53 16.47 -29.09
CA ARG A 3 -60.26 16.86 -30.48
C ARG A 3 -58.75 16.90 -30.74
N THR A 4 -58.31 15.89 -31.51
CA THR A 4 -57.50 15.99 -32.74
C THR A 4 -56.32 16.97 -32.78
N LEU A 5 -55.11 16.45 -33.02
CA LEU A 5 -54.32 16.75 -34.22
C LEU A 5 -53.05 15.87 -34.34
N LEU A 6 -52.87 15.36 -35.57
CA LEU A 6 -51.68 14.74 -36.18
C LEU A 6 -51.32 13.28 -35.86
N GLY A 7 -52.09 12.37 -36.47
CA GLY A 7 -51.52 11.19 -37.12
C GLY A 7 -51.41 11.43 -38.63
N LYS A 8 -50.18 11.36 -39.17
CA LYS A 8 -49.82 10.90 -40.54
C LYS A 8 -48.33 11.14 -40.77
N LEU A 9 -47.53 10.08 -40.65
CA LEU A 9 -46.39 9.70 -41.50
C LEU A 9 -45.60 8.57 -40.82
N LEU A 10 -46.12 7.35 -40.97
CA LEU A 10 -45.36 6.12 -40.81
C LEU A 10 -45.13 5.55 -42.23
N HIS A 11 -43.96 4.96 -42.42
CA HIS A 11 -43.44 4.17 -43.55
C HIS A 11 -42.21 4.77 -44.26
N SER A 12 -41.07 4.76 -43.56
CA SER A 12 -39.79 4.46 -44.20
C SER A 12 -39.13 3.31 -43.44
N ARG A 13 -38.86 2.22 -44.15
CA ARG A 13 -38.14 1.05 -43.66
C ARG A 13 -36.66 1.43 -43.56
N THR A 14 -36.15 1.55 -42.35
CA THR A 14 -34.69 1.59 -42.12
C THR A 14 -34.12 0.18 -42.36
N PRO A 15 -32.99 0.05 -43.08
CA PRO A 15 -32.40 -1.25 -43.38
C PRO A 15 -31.80 -1.88 -42.11
N ALA A 16 -32.04 -3.17 -41.89
CA ALA A 16 -31.62 -3.95 -40.71
C ALA A 16 -30.10 -4.00 -40.46
N TRP A 17 -29.29 -3.45 -41.35
CA TRP A 17 -27.82 -3.42 -41.30
C TRP A 17 -27.30 -2.23 -40.47
N LEU A 18 -28.11 -1.17 -40.28
CA LEU A 18 -27.77 -0.03 -39.42
C LEU A 18 -28.00 -0.31 -37.93
N MET A 19 -28.87 -1.27 -37.57
CA MET A 19 -29.01 -1.71 -36.16
C MET A 19 -27.92 -2.71 -35.72
N ALA A 20 -27.33 -3.47 -36.65
CA ALA A 20 -26.20 -4.34 -36.35
C ALA A 20 -24.89 -3.54 -36.15
N ALA A 21 -24.70 -2.44 -36.90
CA ALA A 21 -23.54 -1.56 -36.75
C ALA A 21 -23.59 -0.72 -35.45
N GLY A 22 -24.78 -0.32 -34.99
CA GLY A 22 -24.96 0.40 -33.72
C GLY A 22 -24.74 -0.47 -32.48
N ALA A 23 -25.09 -1.77 -32.54
CA ALA A 23 -24.84 -2.72 -31.46
C ALA A 23 -23.36 -3.15 -31.38
N ALA A 24 -22.65 -3.21 -32.52
CA ALA A 24 -21.21 -3.47 -32.55
C ALA A 24 -20.37 -2.25 -32.10
N LEU A 25 -20.82 -1.01 -32.37
CA LEU A 25 -20.16 0.20 -31.84
C LEU A 25 -20.41 0.43 -30.35
N LEU A 26 -21.58 0.03 -29.80
CA LEU A 26 -21.80 0.07 -28.34
C LEU A 26 -21.07 -1.06 -27.59
N ALA A 27 -20.80 -2.19 -28.23
CA ALA A 27 -19.96 -3.26 -27.65
C ALA A 27 -18.46 -2.92 -27.69
N GLY A 28 -18.01 -2.15 -28.69
CA GLY A 28 -16.62 -1.68 -28.81
C GLY A 28 -16.24 -0.56 -27.83
N LEU A 29 -17.21 0.23 -27.34
CA LEU A 29 -16.98 1.31 -26.36
C LEU A 29 -17.13 0.87 -24.89
N LEU A 30 -17.45 -0.40 -24.64
CA LEU A 30 -17.46 -1.03 -23.31
C LEU A 30 -16.30 -2.01 -23.09
N SER A 31 -15.34 -2.07 -24.01
CA SER A 31 -14.16 -2.95 -23.93
C SER A 31 -12.88 -2.24 -23.47
N ALA A 32 -12.98 -1.02 -22.95
CA ALA A 32 -11.95 -0.49 -22.05
C ALA A 32 -12.10 -1.17 -20.68
N SER A 33 -11.87 -2.49 -20.63
CA SER A 33 -11.71 -3.22 -19.37
C SER A 33 -10.43 -2.74 -18.73
N SER A 34 -10.61 -1.71 -17.90
CA SER A 34 -9.82 -1.27 -16.75
C SER A 34 -8.52 -2.05 -16.50
N ARG A 35 -7.38 -1.37 -16.69
CA ARG A 35 -6.17 -1.59 -15.88
C ARG A 35 -6.50 -1.25 -14.42
N ALA A 36 -7.23 -2.12 -13.74
CA ALA A 36 -7.58 -1.92 -12.34
C ALA A 36 -6.64 -2.73 -11.47
N ASP A 37 -5.82 -2.02 -10.69
CA ASP A 37 -4.89 -2.55 -9.69
C ASP A 37 -5.60 -3.09 -8.42
N GLU A 38 -6.88 -3.44 -8.58
CA GLU A 38 -7.72 -3.96 -7.51
C GLU A 38 -7.22 -5.33 -7.03
N GLY A 39 -7.03 -5.44 -5.72
CA GLY A 39 -6.89 -6.71 -5.04
C GLY A 39 -5.83 -6.74 -3.95
N MET A 40 -6.21 -7.39 -2.84
CA MET A 40 -5.31 -7.73 -1.73
C MET A 40 -5.05 -9.23 -1.76
N TRP A 41 -4.11 -9.62 -2.61
CA TRP A 41 -3.92 -11.00 -3.06
C TRP A 41 -3.23 -11.86 -2.01
N LEU A 42 -3.60 -13.14 -1.99
CA LEU A 42 -2.81 -14.16 -1.29
C LEU A 42 -1.55 -14.41 -2.11
N PHE A 43 -0.39 -14.57 -1.46
CA PHE A 43 0.89 -14.84 -2.15
C PHE A 43 0.87 -16.08 -3.04
N ARG A 44 -0.08 -16.99 -2.82
CA ARG A 44 -0.25 -18.24 -3.57
C ARG A 44 -1.28 -18.15 -4.71
N ASP A 45 -2.04 -17.05 -4.78
CA ASP A 45 -3.16 -16.87 -5.70
C ASP A 45 -3.03 -15.52 -6.45
N LEU A 46 -1.81 -15.14 -6.84
CA LEU A 46 -1.57 -13.91 -7.59
C LEU A 46 -2.17 -13.99 -9.00
N PRO A 47 -2.63 -12.87 -9.58
CA PRO A 47 -3.19 -12.83 -10.93
C PRO A 47 -2.04 -12.74 -11.95
N GLU A 48 -1.22 -13.79 -12.05
CA GLU A 48 0.02 -13.78 -12.86
C GLU A 48 -0.22 -13.40 -14.32
N GLU A 49 -1.30 -13.91 -14.94
CA GLU A 49 -1.66 -13.57 -16.33
C GLU A 49 -1.97 -12.07 -16.49
N ARG A 50 -2.63 -11.47 -15.50
CA ARG A 50 -2.93 -10.04 -15.50
C ARG A 50 -1.66 -9.21 -15.30
N LEU A 51 -0.83 -9.59 -14.34
CA LEU A 51 0.45 -8.94 -14.06
C LEU A 51 1.38 -8.99 -15.28
N GLN A 52 1.46 -10.13 -15.97
CA GLN A 52 2.21 -10.28 -17.21
C GLN A 52 1.65 -9.41 -18.34
N ARG A 53 0.32 -9.41 -18.53
CA ARG A 53 -0.34 -8.66 -19.60
C ARG A 53 -0.24 -7.15 -19.42
N GLU A 54 -0.42 -6.67 -18.19
CA GLU A 54 -0.56 -5.23 -17.92
C GLU A 54 0.77 -4.57 -17.55
N TYR A 55 1.72 -5.33 -17.00
CA TYR A 55 2.96 -4.79 -16.47
C TYR A 55 4.23 -5.51 -16.93
N ASP A 56 4.13 -6.58 -17.72
CA ASP A 56 5.27 -7.39 -18.15
C ASP A 56 6.15 -7.85 -16.97
N PHE A 57 5.50 -8.34 -15.91
CA PHE A 57 6.20 -8.84 -14.73
C PHE A 57 5.42 -9.95 -14.05
N ILE A 58 6.09 -11.05 -13.72
CA ILE A 58 5.57 -12.11 -12.86
C ILE A 58 6.56 -12.28 -11.70
N PRO A 59 6.14 -12.10 -10.44
CA PRO A 59 7.00 -12.37 -9.30
C PRO A 59 7.51 -13.81 -9.30
N SER A 60 8.83 -14.00 -9.19
CA SER A 60 9.39 -15.34 -9.05
C SER A 60 9.09 -15.94 -7.67
N ALA A 61 9.16 -17.27 -7.55
CA ALA A 61 8.97 -17.93 -6.25
C ALA A 61 9.97 -17.45 -5.18
N ALA A 62 11.22 -17.19 -5.57
CA ALA A 62 12.22 -16.62 -4.68
C ALA A 62 11.85 -15.19 -4.25
N TRP A 63 11.27 -14.40 -5.16
CA TRP A 63 10.90 -13.01 -4.89
C TRP A 63 9.76 -12.98 -3.87
N LEU A 64 8.76 -13.83 -4.10
CA LEU A 64 7.65 -14.00 -3.19
C LEU A 64 8.13 -14.48 -1.83
N GLU A 65 9.09 -15.40 -1.78
CA GLU A 65 9.64 -15.91 -0.54
C GLU A 65 10.38 -14.83 0.27
N GLN A 66 11.25 -14.06 -0.39
CA GLN A 66 11.99 -12.95 0.21
C GLN A 66 11.03 -11.92 0.80
N VAL A 67 10.06 -11.46 -0.01
CA VAL A 67 9.08 -10.44 0.41
C VAL A 67 8.20 -10.96 1.55
N ARG A 68 7.76 -12.22 1.46
CA ARG A 68 6.90 -12.86 2.47
C ARG A 68 7.59 -13.00 3.82
N GLN A 69 8.86 -13.34 3.84
CA GLN A 69 9.64 -13.49 5.08
C GLN A 69 10.22 -12.17 5.60
N ALA A 70 10.37 -11.16 4.74
CA ALA A 70 10.74 -9.82 5.17
C ALA A 70 9.54 -9.03 5.74
N ALA A 71 8.31 -9.29 5.28
CA ALA A 71 7.10 -8.63 5.77
C ALA A 71 6.71 -9.09 7.19
N VAL A 72 6.46 -8.11 8.06
CA VAL A 72 6.23 -8.30 9.50
C VAL A 72 4.84 -7.81 9.87
N ARG A 73 4.10 -8.61 10.63
CA ARG A 73 2.87 -8.18 11.31
C ARG A 73 3.22 -7.54 12.64
N PHE A 74 2.88 -6.27 12.80
CA PHE A 74 3.11 -5.52 14.02
C PHE A 74 1.88 -5.67 14.94
N SER A 75 2.08 -6.23 16.15
CA SER A 75 0.95 -6.64 17.01
C SER A 75 0.04 -5.50 17.50
N SER A 76 0.45 -4.24 17.36
CA SER A 76 -0.36 -3.06 17.70
C SER A 76 -1.41 -2.67 16.65
N GLY A 77 -1.47 -3.37 15.50
CA GLY A 77 -2.50 -3.15 14.47
C GLY A 77 -1.97 -2.57 13.15
N GLY A 78 -0.73 -2.88 12.78
CA GLY A 78 -0.12 -2.45 11.52
C GLY A 78 0.83 -3.48 10.92
N SER A 79 1.54 -3.05 9.90
CA SER A 79 2.54 -3.80 9.16
C SER A 79 3.93 -3.20 9.39
N ALA A 80 4.97 -3.95 9.04
CA ALA A 80 6.36 -3.55 9.13
C ALA A 80 7.19 -4.41 8.17
N ALA A 81 8.49 -4.14 8.03
CA ALA A 81 9.39 -5.02 7.29
C ALA A 81 10.79 -5.05 7.88
N PHE A 82 11.47 -6.19 7.78
CA PHE A 82 12.92 -6.24 7.95
C PHE A 82 13.61 -5.50 6.81
N VAL A 83 14.56 -4.63 7.15
CA VAL A 83 15.23 -3.71 6.22
C VAL A 83 16.75 -3.71 6.36
N SER A 84 17.29 -4.66 7.14
CA SER A 84 18.72 -4.95 7.22
C SER A 84 18.98 -6.40 7.64
N ALA A 85 20.19 -6.88 7.36
CA ALA A 85 20.65 -8.19 7.81
C ALA A 85 20.80 -8.30 9.34
N ASP A 86 20.85 -7.16 10.05
CA ASP A 86 21.07 -7.07 11.50
C ASP A 86 19.74 -6.95 12.27
N GLY A 87 18.63 -7.36 11.65
CA GLY A 87 17.33 -7.49 12.30
C GLY A 87 16.60 -6.17 12.51
N LEU A 88 16.99 -5.12 11.78
CA LEU A 88 16.31 -3.84 11.79
C LEU A 88 14.96 -3.93 11.09
N VAL A 89 13.92 -3.35 11.70
CA VAL A 89 12.53 -3.38 11.26
C VAL A 89 12.02 -1.95 11.11
N LEU A 90 11.48 -1.64 9.94
CA LEU A 90 10.83 -0.36 9.63
C LEU A 90 9.31 -0.48 9.74
N THR A 91 8.66 0.50 10.38
CA THR A 91 7.20 0.65 10.48
C THR A 91 6.84 2.15 10.54
N ASN A 92 5.56 2.51 10.63
CA ASN A 92 5.14 3.88 10.87
C ASN A 92 5.26 4.29 12.35
N HIS A 93 5.41 5.60 12.58
CA HIS A 93 5.37 6.20 13.90
C HIS A 93 3.98 6.03 14.54
N HIS A 94 2.89 6.20 13.79
CA HIS A 94 1.54 6.03 14.38
C HIS A 94 1.23 4.57 14.76
N VAL A 95 1.81 3.59 14.07
CA VAL A 95 1.74 2.16 14.45
C VAL A 95 2.50 1.93 15.77
N ALA A 96 3.62 2.64 15.95
CA ALA A 96 4.45 2.61 17.15
C ALA A 96 3.93 3.49 18.31
N ALA A 97 2.93 4.34 18.10
CA ALA A 97 2.56 5.42 19.04
C ALA A 97 2.33 4.94 20.48
N SER A 98 1.60 3.83 20.66
CA SER A 98 1.37 3.26 22.00
C SER A 98 2.65 2.74 22.67
N THR A 99 3.62 2.25 21.89
CA THR A 99 4.91 1.81 22.39
C THR A 99 5.77 3.01 22.78
N LEU A 100 5.83 4.05 21.93
CA LEU A 100 6.58 5.28 22.22
C LEU A 100 6.05 5.96 23.49
N GLN A 101 4.73 5.97 23.69
CA GLN A 101 4.11 6.50 24.89
C GLN A 101 4.51 5.72 26.14
N LYS A 102 4.52 4.37 26.07
CA LYS A 102 4.96 3.51 27.19
C LYS A 102 6.44 3.66 27.53
N LEU A 103 7.28 4.01 26.56
CA LEU A 103 8.71 4.27 26.77
C LEU A 103 8.99 5.68 27.29
N SER A 104 8.00 6.59 27.23
CA SER A 104 8.17 7.97 27.67
C SER A 104 8.09 8.10 29.19
N SER A 105 8.87 9.02 29.75
CA SER A 105 8.81 9.45 31.15
C SER A 105 8.53 10.96 31.25
N PRO A 106 8.24 11.50 32.46
CA PRO A 106 8.15 12.94 32.66
C PRO A 106 9.41 13.72 32.25
N GLU A 107 10.58 13.11 32.40
CA GLU A 107 11.89 13.68 32.06
C GLU A 107 12.24 13.50 30.58
N GLN A 108 11.79 12.42 29.94
CA GLN A 108 12.07 12.12 28.54
C GLN A 108 10.81 11.68 27.79
N ASN A 109 10.24 12.58 26.99
CA ASN A 109 9.01 12.31 26.23
C ASN A 109 9.32 11.86 24.80
N ILE A 110 9.69 10.58 24.65
CA ILE A 110 10.01 9.97 23.34
C ILE A 110 8.86 10.10 22.33
N ALA A 111 7.61 9.97 22.80
CA ALA A 111 6.43 10.09 21.94
C ALA A 111 6.20 11.50 21.37
N ARG A 112 6.86 12.52 21.94
CA ARG A 112 6.82 13.92 21.46
C ARG A 112 8.10 14.29 20.74
N ASP A 113 9.24 14.04 21.40
CA ASP A 113 10.55 14.57 21.05
C ASP A 113 11.37 13.64 20.15
N GLY A 114 10.86 12.44 19.84
CA GLY A 114 11.60 11.44 19.09
C GLY A 114 12.68 10.75 19.93
N PHE A 115 13.45 9.89 19.27
CA PHE A 115 14.51 9.08 19.85
C PHE A 115 15.49 8.59 18.77
N LEU A 116 16.78 8.51 19.10
CA LEU A 116 17.81 7.89 18.26
C LEU A 116 18.81 7.17 19.16
N ALA A 117 18.95 5.86 18.98
CA ALA A 117 20.04 5.09 19.56
C ALA A 117 21.27 5.16 18.64
N THR A 118 22.41 5.59 19.18
CA THR A 118 23.68 5.63 18.42
C THR A 118 24.42 4.30 18.47
N THR A 119 24.11 3.46 19.45
CA THR A 119 24.68 2.12 19.66
C THR A 119 23.59 1.10 20.04
N HIS A 120 23.86 -0.19 19.83
CA HIS A 120 22.94 -1.28 20.22
C HIS A 120 22.61 -1.30 21.74
N GLN A 121 23.52 -0.81 22.58
CA GLN A 121 23.29 -0.74 24.03
C GLN A 121 22.28 0.34 24.41
N GLU A 122 22.11 1.37 23.58
CA GLU A 122 21.15 2.47 23.80
C GLU A 122 19.74 2.11 23.34
N GLU A 123 19.57 1.06 22.53
CA GLU A 123 18.27 0.65 22.01
C GLU A 123 17.31 0.23 23.14
N LEU A 124 16.12 0.83 23.17
CA LEU A 124 15.18 0.71 24.29
C LEU A 124 14.25 -0.48 24.10
N ARG A 125 14.31 -1.45 25.01
CA ARG A 125 13.42 -2.61 24.99
C ARG A 125 11.95 -2.19 25.10
N CYS A 126 11.11 -2.70 24.21
CA CYS A 126 9.67 -2.40 24.10
C CYS A 126 8.83 -3.47 24.81
N PRO A 127 8.34 -3.23 26.04
CA PRO A 127 7.63 -4.27 26.80
C PRO A 127 6.27 -4.59 26.17
N GLY A 128 5.99 -5.89 25.99
CA GLY A 128 4.73 -6.38 25.46
C GLY A 128 4.53 -6.16 23.95
N LEU A 129 5.56 -5.73 23.23
CA LEU A 129 5.55 -5.68 21.77
C LEU A 129 5.94 -7.06 21.20
N GLU A 130 5.20 -7.52 20.19
CA GLU A 130 5.43 -8.77 19.49
C GLU A 130 5.42 -8.52 17.97
N LEU A 131 6.38 -9.10 17.26
CA LEU A 131 6.44 -9.09 15.81
C LEU A 131 6.23 -10.51 15.29
N ASN A 132 5.39 -10.68 14.26
CA ASN A 132 5.11 -11.99 13.66
C ASN A 132 5.47 -11.99 12.18
N VAL A 133 6.26 -12.97 11.76
CA VAL A 133 6.66 -13.19 10.36
C VAL A 133 5.96 -14.43 9.85
N LEU A 134 5.28 -14.34 8.70
CA LEU A 134 4.67 -15.52 8.10
C LEU A 134 5.78 -16.47 7.61
N VAL A 135 5.71 -17.75 7.95
CA VAL A 135 6.66 -18.80 7.52
C VAL A 135 6.04 -19.71 6.47
N SER A 136 4.75 -20.04 6.58
CA SER A 136 4.04 -20.84 5.59
C SER A 136 2.53 -20.71 5.74
N SER A 137 1.78 -21.08 4.71
CA SER A 137 0.34 -21.31 4.81
C SER A 137 -0.07 -22.64 4.18
N GLU A 138 -1.14 -23.24 4.69
CA GLU A 138 -1.66 -24.53 4.23
C GLU A 138 -3.18 -24.47 4.08
N ASP A 139 -3.71 -25.11 3.04
CA ASP A 139 -5.16 -25.20 2.86
C ASP A 139 -5.76 -26.34 3.68
N VAL A 140 -6.63 -26.00 4.62
CA VAL A 140 -7.30 -26.96 5.51
C VAL A 140 -8.81 -26.98 5.29
N THR A 141 -9.27 -26.43 4.15
CA THR A 141 -10.69 -26.26 3.85
C THR A 141 -11.45 -27.58 3.90
N GLU A 142 -10.94 -28.64 3.26
CA GLU A 142 -11.60 -29.95 3.21
C GLU A 142 -11.83 -30.53 4.62
N ARG A 143 -10.82 -30.44 5.48
CA ARG A 143 -10.92 -30.93 6.87
C ARG A 143 -11.98 -30.16 7.66
N VAL A 144 -12.05 -28.84 7.47
CA VAL A 144 -13.02 -27.99 8.14
C VAL A 144 -14.44 -28.22 7.62
N THR A 145 -14.61 -28.34 6.30
CA THR A 145 -15.94 -28.57 5.69
C THR A 145 -16.49 -29.95 6.04
N ALA A 146 -15.66 -30.99 6.06
CA ALA A 146 -16.06 -32.34 6.47
C ALA A 146 -16.57 -32.38 7.92
N ALA A 147 -15.92 -31.68 8.84
CA ALA A 147 -16.35 -31.63 10.25
C ALA A 147 -17.71 -30.94 10.45
N VAL A 148 -18.02 -29.94 9.62
CA VAL A 148 -19.28 -29.17 9.73
C VAL A 148 -20.43 -29.84 8.99
N ALA A 149 -20.15 -30.55 7.90
CA ALA A 149 -21.17 -31.27 7.12
C ALA A 149 -21.95 -32.31 7.94
N ALA A 150 -21.39 -32.78 9.06
CA ALA A 150 -22.00 -33.77 9.94
C ALA A 150 -22.96 -33.18 11.02
N THR A 151 -23.39 -31.92 10.88
CA THR A 151 -24.16 -31.21 11.92
C THR A 151 -25.55 -30.79 11.48
N ASP A 152 -26.53 -30.92 12.38
CA ASP A 152 -27.96 -30.67 12.08
C ASP A 152 -28.44 -29.25 12.45
N THR A 153 -27.63 -28.46 13.17
CA THR A 153 -28.00 -27.11 13.65
C THR A 153 -26.85 -26.12 13.50
N ALA A 154 -27.17 -24.82 13.39
CA ALA A 154 -26.15 -23.77 13.31
C ALA A 154 -25.25 -23.71 14.56
N ALA A 155 -25.79 -24.02 15.74
CA ALA A 155 -25.01 -24.09 16.98
C ALA A 155 -24.01 -25.26 16.93
N ALA A 156 -24.46 -26.46 16.54
CA ALA A 156 -23.59 -27.62 16.37
C ALA A 156 -22.53 -27.38 15.28
N ALA A 157 -22.90 -26.73 14.18
CA ALA A 157 -21.95 -26.34 13.12
C ALA A 157 -20.86 -25.39 13.64
N ALA A 158 -21.23 -24.37 14.41
CA ALA A 158 -20.29 -23.43 15.01
C ALA A 158 -19.33 -24.13 15.99
N ASP A 159 -19.83 -25.07 16.80
CA ASP A 159 -19.02 -25.84 17.74
C ASP A 159 -18.09 -26.84 17.03
N ALA A 160 -18.58 -27.57 16.03
CA ALA A 160 -17.79 -28.50 15.22
C ALA A 160 -16.66 -27.75 14.50
N ARG A 161 -16.98 -26.62 13.85
CA ARG A 161 -15.99 -25.76 13.19
C ARG A 161 -14.91 -25.32 14.18
N ARG A 162 -15.31 -24.80 15.34
CA ARG A 162 -14.36 -24.33 16.35
C ARG A 162 -13.46 -25.45 16.89
N THR A 163 -14.01 -26.65 17.02
CA THR A 163 -13.27 -27.83 17.48
C THR A 163 -12.21 -28.27 16.47
N VAL A 164 -12.58 -28.38 15.18
CA VAL A 164 -11.62 -28.77 14.15
C VAL A 164 -10.54 -27.71 13.92
N LEU A 165 -10.88 -26.41 13.97
CA LEU A 165 -9.89 -25.34 13.87
C LEU A 165 -8.86 -25.43 15.00
N ALA A 166 -9.32 -25.57 16.26
CA ALA A 166 -8.42 -25.70 17.40
C ALA A 166 -7.53 -26.95 17.33
N ALA A 167 -8.06 -28.07 16.82
CA ALA A 167 -7.27 -29.29 16.60
C ALA A 167 -6.16 -29.08 15.56
N VAL A 168 -6.49 -28.47 14.42
CA VAL A 168 -5.51 -28.14 13.35
C VAL A 168 -4.41 -27.23 13.89
N GLU A 169 -4.77 -26.18 14.63
CA GLU A 169 -3.81 -25.24 15.23
C GLU A 169 -2.89 -25.93 16.24
N ALA A 170 -3.45 -26.77 17.13
CA ALA A 170 -2.70 -27.50 18.13
C ALA A 170 -1.74 -28.53 17.53
N GLU A 171 -2.19 -29.30 16.54
CA GLU A 171 -1.37 -30.26 15.81
C GLU A 171 -0.20 -29.57 15.10
N SER A 172 -0.47 -28.44 14.44
CA SER A 172 0.55 -27.64 13.76
C SER A 172 1.57 -27.06 14.74
N LEU A 173 1.12 -26.50 15.87
CA LEU A 173 2.01 -25.98 16.91
C LEU A 173 2.89 -27.09 17.49
N ALA A 174 2.33 -28.27 17.76
CA ALA A 174 3.09 -29.41 18.27
C ALA A 174 4.13 -29.93 17.25
N ALA A 175 3.79 -29.94 15.97
CA ALA A 175 4.67 -30.42 14.90
C ALA A 175 5.79 -29.43 14.54
N THR A 176 5.53 -28.12 14.61
CA THR A 176 6.43 -27.09 14.05
C THR A 176 7.03 -26.14 15.08
N GLY A 177 6.44 -26.04 16.27
CA GLY A 177 6.76 -25.00 17.26
C GLY A 177 6.35 -23.58 16.86
N LEU A 178 5.76 -23.39 15.67
CA LEU A 178 5.34 -22.10 15.16
C LEU A 178 3.94 -21.73 15.65
N ARG A 179 3.71 -20.44 15.90
CA ARG A 179 2.37 -19.92 16.18
C ARG A 179 1.49 -20.22 14.96
N SER A 180 0.39 -20.92 15.20
CA SER A 180 -0.44 -21.50 14.15
C SER A 180 -1.87 -20.99 14.29
N ASP A 181 -2.33 -20.23 13.30
CA ASP A 181 -3.66 -19.59 13.30
C ASP A 181 -4.44 -20.05 12.05
N VAL A 182 -5.61 -20.67 12.20
CA VAL A 182 -6.48 -20.95 11.03
C VAL A 182 -7.39 -19.76 10.76
N VAL A 183 -7.32 -19.25 9.54
CA VAL A 183 -8.05 -18.06 9.11
C VAL A 183 -9.16 -18.45 8.14
N THR A 184 -10.35 -17.92 8.40
CA THR A 184 -11.51 -18.06 7.51
C THR A 184 -11.42 -16.99 6.42
N LEU A 185 -11.41 -17.41 5.16
CA LEU A 185 -11.33 -16.54 3.98
C LEU A 185 -12.57 -16.69 3.11
N PHE A 186 -12.82 -15.69 2.26
CA PHE A 186 -13.96 -15.66 1.33
C PHE A 186 -15.30 -15.95 2.02
N GLY A 187 -15.56 -15.30 3.15
CA GLY A 187 -16.81 -15.43 3.91
C GLY A 187 -17.11 -16.84 4.45
N GLY A 188 -16.12 -17.75 4.48
CA GLY A 188 -16.32 -19.13 4.91
C GLY A 188 -16.12 -20.18 3.82
N GLY A 189 -15.83 -19.77 2.58
CA GLY A 189 -15.57 -20.67 1.46
C GLY A 189 -14.17 -21.30 1.45
N ARG A 190 -13.20 -20.75 2.20
CA ARG A 190 -11.85 -21.31 2.32
C ARG A 190 -11.28 -21.11 3.73
N TYR A 191 -10.45 -22.06 4.18
CA TYR A 191 -9.77 -22.02 5.47
C TYR A 191 -8.28 -22.28 5.26
N LEU A 192 -7.44 -21.31 5.61
CA LEU A 192 -5.98 -21.46 5.53
C LEU A 192 -5.36 -21.44 6.92
N LEU A 193 -4.49 -22.41 7.21
CA LEU A 193 -3.64 -22.44 8.38
C LEU A 193 -2.39 -21.59 8.10
N TYR A 194 -2.19 -20.52 8.87
CA TYR A 194 -1.00 -19.67 8.82
C TYR A 194 -0.04 -20.03 9.94
N ARG A 195 1.25 -20.20 9.62
CA ARG A 195 2.31 -20.50 10.59
C ARG A 195 3.28 -19.33 10.69
N TYR A 196 3.44 -18.76 11.89
CA TYR A 196 4.24 -17.58 12.14
C TYR A 196 5.45 -17.87 13.03
N ARG A 197 6.59 -17.25 12.67
CA ARG A 197 7.70 -17.05 13.61
C ARG A 197 7.38 -15.81 14.45
N ARG A 198 7.50 -15.95 15.77
CA ARG A 198 7.17 -14.90 16.74
C ARG A 198 8.45 -14.37 17.40
N HIS A 199 8.61 -13.06 17.40
CA HIS A 199 9.71 -12.35 18.07
C HIS A 199 9.17 -11.44 19.18
N THR A 200 9.84 -11.44 20.34
CA THR A 200 9.37 -10.75 21.56
C THR A 200 10.43 -9.90 22.28
N ASP A 201 11.71 -10.00 21.91
CA ASP A 201 12.71 -9.00 22.33
C ASP A 201 12.88 -7.99 21.20
N ILE A 202 12.07 -6.93 21.27
CA ILE A 202 12.03 -5.86 20.28
C ILE A 202 12.52 -4.58 20.96
N ARG A 203 13.38 -3.83 20.30
CA ARG A 203 13.95 -2.59 20.84
C ARG A 203 13.77 -1.43 19.88
N LEU A 204 13.46 -0.26 20.41
CA LEU A 204 13.37 0.99 19.64
C LEU A 204 14.77 1.46 19.27
N VAL A 205 14.97 1.75 17.98
CA VAL A 205 16.23 2.26 17.42
C VAL A 205 16.07 3.74 17.07
N PHE A 206 14.97 4.10 16.39
CA PHE A 206 14.73 5.46 15.96
C PHE A 206 13.24 5.80 15.91
N ALA A 207 12.89 7.01 16.32
CA ALA A 207 11.61 7.66 16.08
C ALA A 207 11.86 9.16 15.83
N PRO A 208 11.30 9.76 14.76
CA PRO A 208 11.35 11.20 14.56
C PRO A 208 10.44 11.92 15.57
N GLU A 209 10.52 13.26 15.66
CA GLU A 209 9.56 14.00 16.47
C GLU A 209 8.14 13.81 15.93
N ARG A 210 7.16 13.76 16.84
CA ARG A 210 5.76 13.61 16.45
C ARG A 210 5.27 14.73 15.53
N ALA A 211 5.82 15.93 15.66
CA ALA A 211 5.47 17.09 14.84
C ALA A 211 5.75 16.89 13.35
N ILE A 212 6.78 16.13 12.97
CA ILE A 212 7.03 15.77 11.57
C ILE A 212 6.38 14.43 11.19
N ALA A 213 6.30 13.48 12.13
CA ALA A 213 5.68 12.19 11.89
C ALA A 213 4.17 12.29 11.61
N PHE A 214 3.50 13.28 12.20
CA PHE A 214 2.09 13.57 12.02
C PHE A 214 1.87 15.05 11.65
N TYR A 215 2.72 15.56 10.75
CA TYR A 215 2.66 16.94 10.29
C TYR A 215 1.32 17.26 9.60
N GLY A 216 0.73 18.41 9.96
CA GLY A 216 -0.62 18.77 9.54
C GLY A 216 -1.74 18.09 10.34
N GLY A 217 -1.39 17.17 11.23
CA GLY A 217 -2.30 16.59 12.21
C GLY A 217 -3.51 15.91 11.57
N ASP A 218 -4.64 16.02 12.26
CA ASP A 218 -5.91 15.52 11.75
C ASP A 218 -6.34 16.27 10.48
N ALA A 219 -6.01 17.56 10.31
CA ALA A 219 -6.47 18.35 9.17
C ALA A 219 -5.99 17.78 7.82
N ASP A 220 -4.75 17.30 7.75
CA ASP A 220 -4.20 16.66 6.55
C ASP A 220 -4.45 15.13 6.53
N ASN A 221 -5.14 14.56 7.53
CA ASN A 221 -5.37 13.12 7.62
C ASN A 221 -6.38 12.64 6.58
N PHE A 222 -6.01 11.62 5.81
CA PHE A 222 -6.69 11.19 4.58
C PHE A 222 -6.66 12.21 3.43
N GLU A 223 -5.73 13.16 3.43
CA GLU A 223 -5.65 14.20 2.39
C GLU A 223 -4.33 14.11 1.60
N PHE A 224 -4.36 14.59 0.36
CA PHE A 224 -3.16 14.86 -0.43
C PHE A 224 -3.31 16.24 -1.08
N PRO A 225 -2.30 17.13 -1.10
CA PRO A 225 -0.88 16.93 -0.74
C PRO A 225 -0.59 16.64 0.74
N ARG A 226 0.28 15.65 1.00
CA ARG A 226 0.69 15.18 2.35
C ARG A 226 2.20 15.36 2.57
N HIS A 227 2.62 15.66 3.80
CA HIS A 227 4.02 16.03 4.10
C HIS A 227 4.52 15.45 5.45
N CYS A 228 4.39 14.14 5.66
CA CYS A 228 4.78 13.47 6.90
C CYS A 228 6.03 12.61 6.73
N LEU A 229 6.88 12.56 7.77
CA LEU A 229 7.91 11.53 7.92
C LEU A 229 7.43 10.46 8.90
N ASP A 230 6.35 9.75 8.54
CA ASP A 230 5.68 8.79 9.43
C ASP A 230 6.42 7.44 9.46
N ILE A 231 7.56 7.40 10.15
CA ILE A 231 8.40 6.21 10.27
C ILE A 231 8.91 5.98 11.70
N CYS A 232 9.26 4.74 12.01
CA CYS A 232 9.97 4.31 13.21
C CYS A 232 10.82 3.07 12.87
N PHE A 233 12.01 2.99 13.46
CA PHE A 233 12.86 1.80 13.38
C PHE A 233 12.93 1.08 14.71
N PHE A 234 12.80 -0.23 14.64
CA PHE A 234 12.99 -1.16 15.73
C PHE A 234 14.07 -2.19 15.35
N ARG A 235 14.55 -2.95 16.32
CA ARG A 235 15.43 -4.09 16.08
C ARG A 235 14.97 -5.31 16.84
N VAL A 236 15.02 -6.46 16.19
CA VAL A 236 14.73 -7.76 16.78
C VAL A 236 16.00 -8.33 17.40
N TYR A 237 15.86 -8.89 18.60
CA TYR A 237 16.93 -9.58 19.32
C TYR A 237 16.58 -11.04 19.58
N GLU A 238 17.59 -11.90 19.53
CA GLU A 238 17.57 -13.26 20.04
C GLU A 238 18.79 -13.47 20.95
N ASP A 239 18.58 -14.08 22.11
CA ASP A 239 19.62 -14.33 23.12
C ASP A 239 20.48 -13.09 23.45
N GLY A 240 19.84 -11.92 23.49
CA GLY A 240 20.47 -10.64 23.82
C GLY A 240 21.33 -10.03 22.71
N LYS A 241 21.33 -10.59 21.48
CA LYS A 241 22.04 -10.07 20.31
C LYS A 241 21.06 -9.69 19.20
N PRO A 242 21.40 -8.71 18.33
CA PRO A 242 20.65 -8.45 17.10
C PRO A 242 20.42 -9.74 16.31
N LEU A 243 19.17 -9.98 15.92
CA LEU A 243 18.80 -11.09 15.06
C LEU A 243 19.51 -10.94 13.72
N ARG A 244 20.12 -12.03 13.23
CA ARG A 244 20.64 -12.09 11.87
C ARG A 244 19.50 -12.53 10.95
N SER A 245 18.91 -11.59 10.23
CA SER A 245 17.81 -11.87 9.31
C SER A 245 18.35 -12.37 7.99
N GLU A 246 17.92 -13.55 7.56
CA GLU A 246 18.22 -14.10 6.22
C GLU A 246 17.40 -13.39 5.14
N HIS A 247 16.21 -12.89 5.52
CA HIS A 247 15.27 -12.23 4.61
C HIS A 247 15.02 -10.79 5.09
N PHE A 248 15.33 -9.82 4.26
CA PHE A 248 15.09 -8.40 4.48
C PHE A 248 14.96 -7.67 3.13
N LEU A 249 14.41 -6.47 3.14
CA LEU A 249 14.26 -5.65 1.93
C LEU A 249 15.45 -4.70 1.80
N PRO A 250 16.29 -4.84 0.74
CA PRO A 250 17.33 -3.85 0.46
C PRO A 250 16.68 -2.53 0.04
N TRP A 251 17.37 -1.41 0.28
CA TRP A 251 16.85 -0.09 -0.08
C TRP A 251 17.10 0.22 -1.54
N GLY A 252 16.10 0.77 -2.23
CA GLY A 252 16.26 1.26 -3.60
C GLY A 252 17.37 2.31 -3.70
N ARG A 253 18.10 2.31 -4.82
CA ARG A 253 19.09 3.35 -5.13
C ARG A 253 18.42 4.65 -5.54
N ASP A 254 17.42 4.50 -6.39
CA ASP A 254 16.58 5.57 -6.90
C ASP A 254 15.25 5.58 -6.16
N ASP A 255 14.60 6.74 -6.16
CA ASP A 255 13.25 6.90 -5.63
C ASP A 255 12.21 6.55 -6.69
N VAL A 256 10.94 6.59 -6.32
CA VAL A 256 9.83 6.33 -7.24
C VAL A 256 9.71 7.39 -8.35
N ALA A 257 9.43 6.93 -9.57
CA ALA A 257 9.04 7.74 -10.71
C ALA A 257 7.55 7.52 -11.05
N ALA A 258 6.95 8.46 -11.79
CA ALA A 258 5.56 8.33 -12.23
C ALA A 258 5.41 7.13 -13.18
N GLY A 259 4.43 6.27 -12.92
CA GLY A 259 4.16 5.05 -13.70
C GLY A 259 4.91 3.81 -13.23
N ASP A 260 5.83 3.93 -12.26
CA ASP A 260 6.56 2.78 -11.72
C ASP A 260 5.61 1.73 -11.13
N LEU A 261 5.80 0.47 -11.52
CA LEU A 261 5.14 -0.66 -10.89
C LEU A 261 5.73 -0.89 -9.49
N ILE A 262 4.87 -0.86 -8.49
CA ILE A 262 5.18 -1.13 -7.10
C ILE A 262 4.31 -2.26 -6.53
N PHE A 263 4.78 -2.87 -5.45
CA PHE A 263 4.06 -3.85 -4.66
C PHE A 263 4.01 -3.41 -3.20
N VAL A 264 2.91 -3.77 -2.52
CA VAL A 264 2.70 -3.51 -1.10
C VAL A 264 2.46 -4.83 -0.40
N ALA A 265 3.42 -5.25 0.43
CA ALA A 265 3.32 -6.48 1.21
C ALA A 265 2.89 -6.14 2.64
N GLY A 266 1.64 -6.46 3.01
CA GLY A 266 1.04 -5.91 4.21
C GLY A 266 -0.03 -6.77 4.87
N HIS A 267 -0.50 -6.32 6.01
CA HIS A 267 -1.53 -6.97 6.83
C HIS A 267 -2.80 -6.11 6.83
N PRO A 268 -3.52 -6.00 5.70
CA PRO A 268 -4.76 -5.25 5.65
C PRO A 268 -5.76 -5.83 6.67
N GLY A 269 -6.37 -4.98 7.47
CA GLY A 269 -7.16 -5.38 8.64
C GLY A 269 -8.47 -6.05 8.27
N HIS A 270 -9.34 -5.33 7.55
CA HIS A 270 -10.69 -5.78 7.22
C HIS A 270 -11.20 -5.13 5.94
N THR A 271 -11.90 -5.91 5.10
CA THR A 271 -12.74 -5.41 4.01
C THR A 271 -14.06 -6.17 3.96
N ASP A 272 -15.05 -5.59 3.29
CA ASP A 272 -16.44 -6.04 3.17
C ASP A 272 -16.89 -6.16 1.70
N ARG A 273 -15.96 -6.42 0.77
CA ARG A 273 -16.24 -6.48 -0.68
C ARG A 273 -17.07 -7.68 -1.05
N GLY A 274 -16.95 -8.78 -0.30
CA GLY A 274 -17.72 -10.00 -0.48
C GLY A 274 -19.19 -9.91 -0.02
N LYS A 275 -19.59 -8.86 0.71
CA LYS A 275 -20.95 -8.71 1.26
C LYS A 275 -22.03 -8.56 0.18
N THR A 276 -23.22 -9.08 0.48
CA THR A 276 -24.43 -8.93 -0.34
C THR A 276 -25.00 -7.52 -0.26
N LEU A 277 -25.87 -7.17 -1.20
CA LEU A 277 -26.52 -5.85 -1.25
C LEU A 277 -27.29 -5.55 0.04
N VAL A 278 -28.03 -6.52 0.58
CA VAL A 278 -28.80 -6.33 1.83
C VAL A 278 -27.89 -6.05 3.04
N GLU A 279 -26.70 -6.64 3.08
CA GLU A 279 -25.72 -6.35 4.13
C GLU A 279 -25.09 -4.96 3.95
N ILE A 280 -24.82 -4.55 2.71
CA ILE A 280 -24.29 -3.21 2.40
C ILE A 280 -25.34 -2.13 2.67
N GLU A 281 -26.61 -2.36 2.36
CA GLU A 281 -27.73 -1.49 2.72
C GLU A 281 -27.88 -1.40 4.24
N SER A 282 -27.81 -2.54 4.96
CA SER A 282 -27.77 -2.51 6.42
C SER A 282 -26.60 -1.70 6.95
N LEU A 283 -25.42 -1.81 6.35
CA LEU A 283 -24.23 -1.08 6.76
C LEU A 283 -24.45 0.43 6.61
N ARG A 284 -24.93 0.85 5.43
CA ARG A 284 -25.23 2.25 5.09
C ARG A 284 -26.34 2.85 5.96
N ASP A 285 -27.45 2.14 6.11
CA ASP A 285 -28.70 2.71 6.62
C ASP A 285 -28.84 2.59 8.14
N ARG A 286 -28.10 1.66 8.77
CA ARG A 286 -28.24 1.39 10.21
C ARG A 286 -26.91 1.40 10.96
N GLN A 287 -25.92 0.62 10.50
CA GLN A 287 -24.72 0.37 11.28
C GLN A 287 -23.79 1.59 11.32
N LEU A 288 -23.49 2.20 10.16
CA LEU A 288 -22.63 3.39 10.08
C LEU A 288 -23.25 4.61 10.78
N PRO A 289 -24.54 4.96 10.59
CA PRO A 289 -25.16 6.07 11.31
C PRO A 289 -25.11 5.91 12.84
N PHE A 290 -25.42 4.71 13.35
CA PHE A 290 -25.33 4.41 14.78
C PHE A 290 -23.91 4.58 15.32
N LEU A 291 -22.92 4.01 14.61
CA LEU A 291 -21.52 4.11 15.01
C LEU A 291 -21.00 5.55 14.94
N LEU A 292 -21.36 6.32 13.91
CA LEU A 292 -20.96 7.72 13.76
C LEU A 292 -21.54 8.61 14.85
N ASN A 293 -22.81 8.39 15.24
CA ASN A 293 -23.41 9.09 16.37
C ASN A 293 -22.61 8.84 17.66
N TRP A 294 -22.29 7.57 17.94
CA TRP A 294 -21.49 7.20 19.10
C TRP A 294 -20.07 7.78 19.06
N LEU A 295 -19.39 7.72 17.92
CA LEU A 295 -18.04 8.29 17.75
C LEU A 295 -18.03 9.81 17.93
N HIS A 296 -19.00 10.53 17.37
CA HIS A 296 -19.11 11.98 17.50
C HIS A 296 -19.30 12.40 18.96
N ARG A 297 -20.22 11.74 19.67
CA ARG A 297 -20.44 11.95 21.10
C ARG A 297 -19.15 11.79 21.91
N ARG A 298 -18.39 10.73 21.63
CA ARG A 298 -17.11 10.46 22.30
C ARG A 298 -16.05 11.50 21.99
N GLU A 299 -15.95 11.94 20.75
CA GLU A 299 -14.98 12.98 20.35
C GLU A 299 -15.23 14.26 21.15
N VAL A 300 -16.49 14.71 21.22
CA VAL A 300 -16.87 15.91 21.97
C VAL A 300 -16.53 15.77 23.45
N MET A 301 -16.84 14.62 24.07
CA MET A 301 -16.50 14.37 25.47
C MET A 301 -14.98 14.40 25.71
N LEU A 302 -14.20 13.73 24.85
CA LEU A 302 -12.75 13.65 24.99
C LEU A 302 -12.08 15.02 24.75
N GLN A 303 -12.60 15.83 23.83
CA GLN A 303 -12.15 17.20 23.61
C GLN A 303 -12.44 18.07 24.83
N ALA A 304 -13.68 18.05 25.33
CA ALA A 304 -14.05 18.82 26.52
C ALA A 304 -13.19 18.44 27.74
N TYR A 305 -12.92 17.15 27.94
CA TYR A 305 -12.02 16.69 28.99
C TYR A 305 -10.58 17.18 28.77
N ALA A 306 -10.06 17.09 27.55
CA ALA A 306 -8.72 17.56 27.22
C ALA A 306 -8.54 19.07 27.44
N GLU A 307 -9.60 19.86 27.24
CA GLU A 307 -9.60 21.32 27.48
C GLU A 307 -9.52 21.71 28.96
N GLU A 308 -9.80 20.78 29.89
CA GLU A 308 -9.70 21.05 31.34
C GLU A 308 -8.25 21.29 31.80
N GLY A 309 -7.26 20.78 31.08
CA GLY A 309 -5.87 20.99 31.43
C GLY A 309 -4.86 20.07 30.73
N ARG A 310 -3.57 20.36 30.94
CA ARG A 310 -2.46 19.63 30.31
C ARG A 310 -2.45 18.14 30.68
N GLU A 311 -2.80 17.80 31.91
CA GLU A 311 -2.82 16.41 32.38
C GLU A 311 -3.95 15.61 31.70
N GLN A 312 -5.14 16.20 31.65
CA GLN A 312 -6.31 15.63 31.00
C GLN A 312 -6.10 15.46 29.50
N ALA A 313 -5.48 16.45 28.84
CA ALA A 313 -5.10 16.36 27.43
C ALA A 313 -4.17 15.17 27.17
N LEU A 314 -3.20 14.90 28.06
CA LEU A 314 -2.32 13.73 27.93
C LEU A 314 -3.08 12.41 28.15
N GLN A 315 -3.98 12.35 29.13
CA GLN A 315 -4.78 11.17 29.43
C GLN A 315 -5.75 10.80 28.28
N ALA A 316 -6.39 11.80 27.66
CA ALA A 316 -7.35 11.59 26.58
C ALA A 316 -6.72 11.45 25.18
N GLN A 317 -5.45 11.84 25.01
CA GLN A 317 -4.80 11.99 23.71
C GLN A 317 -4.95 10.77 22.79
N GLN A 318 -4.66 9.57 23.30
CA GLN A 318 -4.69 8.34 22.51
C GLN A 318 -6.13 7.97 22.10
N ASP A 319 -7.06 8.03 23.05
CA ASP A 319 -8.47 7.73 22.81
C ASP A 319 -9.10 8.75 21.84
N LEU A 320 -8.73 10.03 21.96
CA LEU A 320 -9.19 11.09 21.06
C LEU A 320 -8.70 10.85 19.63
N PHE A 321 -7.40 10.61 19.45
CA PHE A 321 -6.84 10.29 18.14
C PHE A 321 -7.53 9.08 17.49
N ALA A 322 -7.73 7.99 18.26
CA ALA A 322 -8.39 6.79 17.75
C ALA A 322 -9.86 7.04 17.36
N VAL A 323 -10.58 7.85 18.14
CA VAL A 323 -11.98 8.22 17.85
C VAL A 323 -12.07 9.11 16.61
N GLN A 324 -11.21 10.12 16.47
CA GLN A 324 -11.19 11.02 15.32
C GLN A 324 -10.87 10.28 14.02
N ASN A 325 -9.83 9.45 14.05
CA ASN A 325 -9.46 8.62 12.90
C ASN A 325 -10.61 7.68 12.50
N SER A 326 -11.21 7.01 13.48
CA SER A 326 -12.37 6.14 13.23
C SER A 326 -13.55 6.92 12.66
N ARG A 327 -13.86 8.10 13.19
CA ARG A 327 -15.00 8.90 12.70
C ARG A 327 -14.80 9.31 11.25
N LYS A 328 -13.61 9.82 10.89
CA LYS A 328 -13.30 10.21 9.51
C LYS A 328 -13.44 9.03 8.55
N ALA A 329 -12.83 7.89 8.89
CA ALA A 329 -12.90 6.70 8.05
C ALA A 329 -14.35 6.22 7.84
N ARG A 330 -15.16 6.16 8.91
CA ARG A 330 -16.57 5.73 8.82
C ARG A 330 -17.46 6.75 8.12
N ALA A 331 -17.16 8.05 8.24
CA ALA A 331 -17.87 9.10 7.54
C ALA A 331 -17.59 9.06 6.03
N GLY A 332 -16.32 8.87 5.64
CA GLY A 332 -15.93 8.68 4.24
C GLY A 332 -16.56 7.43 3.62
N LEU A 333 -16.57 6.31 4.35
CA LEU A 333 -17.25 5.09 3.91
C LEU A 333 -18.76 5.30 3.71
N LEU A 334 -19.43 5.98 4.65
CA LEU A 334 -20.86 6.31 4.51
C LEU A 334 -21.10 7.20 3.28
N ALA A 335 -20.30 8.26 3.11
CA ALA A 335 -20.39 9.14 1.95
C ALA A 335 -20.23 8.36 0.64
N ALA A 336 -19.28 7.41 0.59
CA ALA A 336 -19.08 6.58 -0.58
C ALA A 336 -20.24 5.62 -0.86
N LEU A 337 -20.87 5.05 0.17
CA LEU A 337 -22.06 4.20 0.06
C LEU A 337 -23.34 4.98 -0.31
N LEU A 338 -23.35 6.30 -0.12
CA LEU A 338 -24.43 7.18 -0.59
C LEU A 338 -24.29 7.52 -2.08
N ARG A 339 -23.15 7.21 -2.72
CA ARG A 339 -22.96 7.40 -4.16
C ARG A 339 -23.75 6.36 -4.97
N PRO A 340 -24.70 6.77 -5.84
CA PRO A 340 -25.56 5.84 -6.57
C PRO A 340 -24.80 4.84 -7.45
N GLU A 341 -23.69 5.26 -8.05
CA GLU A 341 -22.87 4.43 -8.93
C GLU A 341 -22.18 3.27 -8.19
N VAL A 342 -21.78 3.47 -6.92
CA VAL A 342 -21.19 2.41 -6.09
C VAL A 342 -22.23 1.34 -5.79
N MET A 343 -23.43 1.76 -5.38
CA MET A 343 -24.54 0.85 -5.08
C MET A 343 -25.04 0.14 -6.34
N ALA A 344 -25.11 0.83 -7.48
CA ALA A 344 -25.51 0.24 -8.76
C ALA A 344 -24.52 -0.84 -9.24
N ARG A 345 -23.20 -0.61 -9.12
CA ARG A 345 -22.19 -1.63 -9.44
C ARG A 345 -22.35 -2.88 -8.57
N LYS A 346 -22.55 -2.71 -7.26
CA LYS A 346 -22.80 -3.84 -6.34
C LYS A 346 -24.08 -4.60 -6.69
N ALA A 347 -25.17 -3.88 -6.99
CA ALA A 347 -26.42 -4.50 -7.39
C ALA A 347 -26.29 -5.29 -8.70
N ALA A 348 -25.56 -4.76 -9.69
CA ALA A 348 -25.31 -5.44 -10.96
C ALA A 348 -24.44 -6.70 -10.79
N ALA A 349 -23.39 -6.63 -9.96
CA ALA A 349 -22.55 -7.79 -9.63
C ALA A 349 -23.37 -8.90 -8.94
N GLU A 350 -24.21 -8.54 -7.97
CA GLU A 350 -25.10 -9.51 -7.31
C GLU A 350 -26.17 -10.07 -8.26
N ALA A 351 -26.75 -9.25 -9.12
CA ALA A 351 -27.75 -9.70 -10.11
C ALA A 351 -27.17 -10.73 -11.08
N THR A 352 -25.91 -10.56 -11.50
CA THR A 352 -25.19 -11.53 -12.33
C THR A 352 -25.07 -12.86 -11.61
N LEU A 353 -24.61 -12.85 -10.35
CA LEU A 353 -24.47 -14.06 -9.53
C LEU A 353 -25.81 -14.79 -9.31
N LYS A 354 -26.91 -14.03 -9.15
CA LYS A 354 -28.27 -14.58 -9.03
C LYS A 354 -28.77 -15.24 -10.32
N GLN A 355 -28.47 -14.67 -11.49
CA GLN A 355 -28.88 -15.26 -12.78
C GLN A 355 -28.24 -16.64 -13.02
N GLN A 356 -27.06 -16.85 -12.47
CA GLN A 356 -26.31 -18.11 -12.59
C GLN A 356 -26.66 -19.12 -11.49
N TRP A 357 -27.40 -18.71 -10.46
CA TRP A 357 -27.89 -19.62 -9.44
C TRP A 357 -29.00 -20.51 -10.02
N GLN A 358 -28.72 -21.81 -10.09
CA GLN A 358 -29.74 -22.81 -10.39
C GLN A 358 -30.44 -23.20 -9.09
N GLU A 359 -31.77 -23.09 -9.06
CA GLU A 359 -32.57 -23.62 -7.97
C GLU A 359 -32.41 -25.14 -7.91
N ALA A 360 -31.66 -25.62 -6.93
CA ALA A 360 -31.62 -27.02 -6.49
C ALA A 360 -32.46 -27.18 -5.21
N ASP A 361 -32.46 -28.36 -4.59
CA ASP A 361 -33.09 -28.63 -3.28
C ASP A 361 -32.45 -27.87 -2.08
N ARG A 362 -31.74 -26.77 -2.33
CA ARG A 362 -30.99 -25.98 -1.33
C ARG A 362 -31.68 -24.64 -1.07
N LYS A 363 -31.58 -24.15 0.16
CA LYS A 363 -32.10 -22.82 0.54
C LYS A 363 -31.27 -21.73 -0.12
N SER A 364 -31.93 -20.71 -0.66
CA SER A 364 -31.25 -19.56 -1.28
C SER A 364 -30.29 -18.87 -0.28
N PRO A 365 -29.00 -18.70 -0.60
CA PRO A 365 -28.06 -18.02 0.30
C PRO A 365 -28.46 -16.57 0.55
N TRP A 366 -29.02 -15.87 -0.44
CA TRP A 366 -29.53 -14.50 -0.27
C TRP A 366 -30.69 -14.42 0.72
N GLN A 367 -31.64 -15.37 0.67
CA GLN A 367 -32.76 -15.40 1.62
C GLN A 367 -32.27 -15.69 3.04
N GLN A 368 -31.30 -16.59 3.19
CA GLN A 368 -30.69 -16.90 4.48
C GLN A 368 -29.98 -15.67 5.08
N ILE A 369 -29.19 -14.95 4.27
CA ILE A 369 -28.51 -13.73 4.70
C ILE A 369 -29.52 -12.63 5.06
N ALA A 370 -30.56 -12.43 4.25
CA ALA A 370 -31.58 -11.42 4.53
C ALA A 370 -32.33 -11.71 5.85
N ALA A 371 -32.71 -12.96 6.11
CA ALA A 371 -33.37 -13.35 7.36
C ALA A 371 -32.45 -13.20 8.58
N ALA A 372 -31.18 -13.55 8.43
CA ALA A 372 -30.18 -13.36 9.49
C ALA A 372 -29.95 -11.87 9.77
N GLU A 373 -29.82 -11.03 8.74
CA GLU A 373 -29.69 -9.58 8.88
C GLU A 373 -30.89 -8.95 9.59
N GLN A 374 -32.11 -9.39 9.28
CA GLN A 374 -33.31 -8.93 9.99
C GLN A 374 -33.26 -9.29 11.49
N THR A 375 -32.83 -10.50 11.82
CA THR A 375 -32.69 -10.94 13.21
C THR A 375 -31.61 -10.17 13.95
N LEU A 376 -30.45 -9.95 13.31
CA LEU A 376 -29.36 -9.14 13.86
C LEU A 376 -29.80 -7.68 14.07
N ALA A 377 -30.55 -7.11 13.13
CA ALA A 377 -31.09 -5.76 13.22
C ALA A 377 -31.96 -5.57 14.47
N ALA A 378 -32.84 -6.55 14.75
CA ALA A 378 -33.79 -6.49 15.85
C ALA A 378 -33.12 -6.44 17.23
N VAL A 379 -31.88 -6.92 17.36
CA VAL A 379 -31.14 -6.98 18.62
C VAL A 379 -29.92 -6.05 18.67
N ALA A 380 -29.58 -5.39 17.57
CA ALA A 380 -28.31 -4.69 17.38
C ALA A 380 -28.01 -3.63 18.46
N VAL A 381 -28.97 -2.74 18.75
CA VAL A 381 -28.77 -1.64 19.72
C VAL A 381 -28.47 -2.20 21.11
N ARG A 382 -29.32 -3.10 21.63
CA ARG A 382 -29.10 -3.75 22.93
C ARG A 382 -27.80 -4.55 22.95
N TYR A 383 -27.49 -5.29 21.88
CA TYR A 383 -26.23 -6.03 21.79
C TYR A 383 -25.01 -5.11 21.88
N ASN A 384 -24.99 -4.00 21.14
CA ASN A 384 -23.88 -3.05 21.14
C ASN A 384 -23.70 -2.37 22.51
N LEU A 385 -24.81 -2.06 23.19
CA LEU A 385 -24.78 -1.44 24.52
C LEU A 385 -24.30 -2.41 25.60
N LEU A 386 -24.79 -3.65 25.61
CA LEU A 386 -24.54 -4.64 26.67
C LEU A 386 -23.30 -5.50 26.38
N GLU A 387 -23.32 -6.31 25.31
CA GLU A 387 -22.20 -7.20 24.98
C GLU A 387 -21.03 -6.41 24.40
N GLY A 388 -21.31 -5.46 23.50
CA GLY A 388 -20.33 -4.50 22.99
C GLY A 388 -19.83 -3.51 24.04
N ALA A 389 -20.48 -3.43 25.21
CA ALA A 389 -20.16 -2.54 26.33
C ALA A 389 -20.15 -1.04 25.99
N MET A 390 -20.80 -0.60 24.90
CA MET A 390 -20.90 0.82 24.57
C MET A 390 -21.64 1.63 25.65
N GLY A 391 -22.52 0.98 26.44
CA GLY A 391 -23.23 1.58 27.56
C GLY A 391 -22.46 1.62 28.88
N PHE A 392 -21.29 0.97 28.96
CA PHE A 392 -20.55 0.75 30.22
C PHE A 392 -19.04 0.95 30.05
N ARG A 393 -18.63 1.91 29.22
CA ARG A 393 -17.21 2.08 28.87
C ARG A 393 -16.41 2.60 30.06
N SER A 394 -15.72 1.68 30.72
CA SER A 394 -14.74 1.92 31.78
C SER A 394 -13.75 0.75 31.82
N ARG A 395 -12.49 1.01 32.17
CA ARG A 395 -11.50 -0.04 32.42
C ARG A 395 -11.89 -0.86 33.65
N PHE A 396 -12.44 -0.23 34.69
CA PHE A 396 -12.97 -0.95 35.86
C PHE A 396 -14.11 -1.90 35.48
N PHE A 397 -15.06 -1.46 34.67
CA PHE A 397 -16.13 -2.34 34.18
C PHE A 397 -15.59 -3.50 33.33
N THR A 398 -14.58 -3.24 32.51
CA THR A 398 -13.90 -4.28 31.70
C THR A 398 -13.28 -5.36 32.60
N HIS A 399 -12.60 -4.98 33.67
CA HIS A 399 -12.06 -5.92 34.65
C HIS A 399 -13.18 -6.69 35.37
N ALA A 400 -14.23 -6.00 35.81
CA ALA A 400 -15.39 -6.59 36.49
C ALA A 400 -16.05 -7.70 35.65
N ARG A 401 -16.38 -7.42 34.39
CA ARG A 401 -16.97 -8.40 33.48
C ARG A 401 -16.02 -9.56 33.21
N THR A 402 -14.72 -9.29 33.07
CA THR A 402 -13.71 -10.33 32.86
C THR A 402 -13.64 -11.28 34.05
N LEU A 403 -13.61 -10.76 35.27
CA LEU A 403 -13.58 -11.56 36.51
C LEU A 403 -14.86 -12.40 36.67
N LEU A 404 -16.02 -11.78 36.48
CA LEU A 404 -17.32 -12.47 36.53
C LEU A 404 -17.35 -13.66 35.58
N ARG A 405 -16.99 -13.42 34.31
CA ARG A 405 -17.02 -14.46 33.29
C ARG A 405 -15.90 -15.49 33.48
N ALA A 406 -14.70 -15.09 33.88
CA ALA A 406 -13.62 -16.04 34.18
C ALA A 406 -14.04 -17.05 35.25
N ALA A 407 -14.68 -16.58 36.31
CA ALA A 407 -15.23 -17.45 37.35
C ALA A 407 -16.31 -18.39 36.81
N ALA A 408 -17.27 -17.88 36.02
CA ALA A 408 -18.35 -18.69 35.45
C ALA A 408 -17.89 -19.71 34.39
N GLU A 409 -16.81 -19.42 33.66
CA GLU A 409 -16.26 -20.32 32.64
C GLU A 409 -15.26 -21.34 33.22
N ALA A 410 -14.66 -21.07 34.39
CA ALA A 410 -13.66 -21.95 35.00
C ALA A 410 -14.19 -23.37 35.26
N ASP A 411 -15.44 -23.52 35.69
CA ASP A 411 -16.07 -24.81 36.01
C ASP A 411 -16.52 -25.59 34.77
N LYS A 412 -16.48 -24.98 33.58
CA LYS A 412 -16.86 -25.65 32.34
C LYS A 412 -15.69 -26.44 31.75
N PRO A 413 -15.95 -27.57 31.06
CA PRO A 413 -14.95 -28.20 30.19
C PRO A 413 -14.39 -27.19 29.19
N ASP A 414 -13.08 -27.24 28.90
CA ASP A 414 -12.41 -26.19 28.13
C ASP A 414 -13.03 -25.93 26.75
N GLY A 415 -13.48 -27.00 26.06
CA GLY A 415 -14.18 -26.90 24.78
C GLY A 415 -15.52 -26.14 24.86
N SER A 416 -16.19 -26.19 26.01
CA SER A 416 -17.48 -25.52 26.29
C SER A 416 -17.32 -24.10 26.84
N ARG A 417 -16.09 -23.64 27.10
CA ARG A 417 -15.81 -22.27 27.52
C ARG A 417 -15.96 -21.31 26.34
N LEU A 418 -16.42 -20.10 26.66
CA LEU A 418 -16.24 -18.94 25.80
C LEU A 418 -14.77 -18.82 25.36
N ARG A 419 -14.54 -18.48 24.09
CA ARG A 419 -13.22 -18.53 23.43
C ARG A 419 -12.14 -17.83 24.25
N GLU A 420 -12.44 -16.65 24.76
CA GLU A 420 -11.53 -15.79 25.51
C GLU A 420 -11.18 -16.31 26.93
N PHE A 421 -11.89 -17.33 27.43
CA PHE A 421 -11.66 -17.94 28.75
C PHE A 421 -11.14 -19.38 28.67
N ARG A 422 -10.77 -19.86 27.48
CA ARG A 422 -10.13 -21.17 27.28
C ARG A 422 -8.71 -21.20 27.83
N GLN A 423 -8.20 -22.40 28.08
CA GLN A 423 -6.85 -22.61 28.61
C GLN A 423 -5.78 -21.95 27.72
N ALA A 424 -5.94 -22.01 26.39
CA ALA A 424 -5.03 -21.39 25.44
C ALA A 424 -5.03 -19.85 25.51
N ALA A 425 -6.15 -19.22 25.88
CA ALA A 425 -6.27 -17.75 25.96
C ALA A 425 -5.86 -17.19 27.33
N ARG A 426 -5.68 -18.05 28.33
CA ARG A 426 -5.44 -17.67 29.73
C ARG A 426 -4.23 -16.74 29.92
N PRO A 427 -3.04 -16.99 29.35
CA PRO A 427 -1.89 -16.10 29.55
C PRO A 427 -2.15 -14.67 29.08
N SER A 428 -2.78 -14.49 27.91
CA SER A 428 -3.13 -13.17 27.37
C SER A 428 -4.27 -12.49 28.13
N LEU A 429 -5.17 -13.28 28.73
CA LEU A 429 -6.20 -12.76 29.63
C LEU A 429 -5.58 -12.24 30.92
N GLU A 430 -4.75 -13.03 31.60
CA GLU A 430 -4.09 -12.66 32.85
C GLU A 430 -3.19 -11.43 32.68
N LEU A 431 -2.41 -11.38 31.59
CA LEU A 431 -1.55 -10.23 31.28
C LEU A 431 -2.35 -8.91 31.18
N ARG A 432 -3.52 -8.94 30.52
CA ARG A 432 -4.38 -7.76 30.39
C ARG A 432 -5.10 -7.44 31.69
N LEU A 433 -5.63 -8.44 32.37
CA LEU A 433 -6.40 -8.28 33.60
C LEU A 433 -5.55 -7.72 34.74
N PHE A 434 -4.27 -8.11 34.81
CA PHE A 434 -3.33 -7.70 35.86
C PHE A 434 -2.32 -6.66 35.40
N ALA A 435 -2.60 -5.95 34.28
CA ALA A 435 -1.79 -4.81 33.89
C ALA A 435 -1.74 -3.77 35.03
N GLU A 436 -0.54 -3.25 35.30
CA GLU A 436 -0.28 -2.29 36.39
C GLU A 436 -0.45 -0.82 35.98
N GLU A 437 -0.96 -0.58 34.77
CA GLU A 437 -1.25 0.76 34.27
C GLU A 437 -2.21 1.49 35.23
N PRO A 438 -1.84 2.70 35.70
CA PRO A 438 -2.69 3.44 36.60
C PRO A 438 -3.93 3.98 35.88
N LEU A 439 -5.08 3.85 36.53
CA LEU A 439 -6.36 4.37 36.07
C LEU A 439 -6.62 5.73 36.74
N TYR A 440 -7.03 6.70 35.92
CA TYR A 440 -7.32 8.06 36.33
C TYR A 440 -8.81 8.18 36.67
N GLU A 441 -9.11 8.45 37.93
CA GLU A 441 -10.49 8.45 38.45
C GLU A 441 -11.41 9.40 37.68
N ALA A 442 -10.98 10.65 37.48
CA ALA A 442 -11.78 11.64 36.75
C ALA A 442 -12.08 11.20 35.31
N TYR A 443 -11.09 10.63 34.61
CA TYR A 443 -11.24 10.12 33.25
C TYR A 443 -12.23 8.93 33.18
N GLU A 444 -12.16 8.02 34.14
CA GLU A 444 -13.07 6.88 34.22
C GLU A 444 -14.50 7.30 34.58
N VAL A 445 -14.66 8.32 35.44
CA VAL A 445 -15.98 8.89 35.77
C VAL A 445 -16.61 9.54 34.54
N VAL A 446 -15.90 10.43 33.84
CA VAL A 446 -16.46 11.10 32.66
C VAL A 446 -16.77 10.10 31.52
N SER A 447 -15.90 9.12 31.32
CA SER A 447 -16.10 8.06 30.32
C SER A 447 -17.31 7.19 30.62
N LEU A 448 -17.51 6.78 31.87
CA LEU A 448 -18.66 5.98 32.27
C LEU A 448 -19.96 6.81 32.28
N ALA A 449 -19.90 8.07 32.71
CA ALA A 449 -21.05 8.97 32.66
C ALA A 449 -21.53 9.19 31.21
N ASP A 450 -20.57 9.34 30.28
CA ASP A 450 -20.85 9.46 28.86
C ASP A 450 -21.52 8.18 28.31
N ALA A 451 -20.99 7.01 28.67
CA ALA A 451 -21.51 5.72 28.25
C ALA A 451 -22.91 5.41 28.82
N LEU A 452 -23.14 5.71 30.11
CA LEU A 452 -24.45 5.54 30.75
C LEU A 452 -25.50 6.50 30.17
N THR A 453 -25.09 7.72 29.83
CA THR A 453 -25.99 8.66 29.15
C THR A 453 -26.37 8.13 27.77
N PHE A 454 -25.41 7.59 27.01
CA PHE A 454 -25.69 6.95 25.72
C PHE A 454 -26.63 5.75 25.88
N PHE A 455 -26.41 4.91 26.88
CA PHE A 455 -27.29 3.79 27.24
C PHE A 455 -28.74 4.24 27.48
N VAL A 456 -28.93 5.32 28.23
CA VAL A 456 -30.26 5.91 28.51
C VAL A 456 -30.88 6.53 27.26
N THR A 457 -30.10 7.22 26.43
CA THR A 457 -30.58 7.83 25.19
C THR A 457 -31.10 6.77 24.21
N GLU A 458 -30.39 5.66 24.07
CA GLU A 458 -30.72 4.61 23.09
C GLU A 458 -31.87 3.69 23.55
N LEU A 459 -32.02 3.42 24.86
CA LEU A 459 -33.09 2.55 25.37
C LEU A 459 -34.31 3.30 25.93
N GLY A 460 -34.15 4.57 26.28
CA GLY A 460 -35.16 5.38 26.99
C GLY A 460 -35.07 5.24 28.52
N SER A 461 -35.49 6.28 29.23
CA SER A 461 -35.43 6.35 30.71
C SER A 461 -36.31 5.32 31.42
N ASP A 462 -37.39 4.91 30.77
CA ASP A 462 -38.41 4.02 31.33
C ASP A 462 -38.11 2.53 31.08
N ASP A 463 -37.02 2.24 30.37
CA ASP A 463 -36.60 0.86 30.16
C ASP A 463 -36.26 0.20 31.52
N PRO A 464 -36.79 -0.99 31.83
CA PRO A 464 -36.58 -1.63 33.12
C PRO A 464 -35.11 -1.90 33.46
N LEU A 465 -34.27 -2.18 32.45
CA LEU A 465 -32.84 -2.36 32.65
C LEU A 465 -32.15 -1.03 32.95
N VAL A 466 -32.55 0.05 32.25
CA VAL A 466 -32.08 1.41 32.53
C VAL A 466 -32.38 1.82 33.97
N CYS A 467 -33.62 1.65 34.44
CA CYS A 467 -33.99 1.96 35.81
C CYS A 467 -33.14 1.20 36.84
N ARG A 468 -32.88 -0.10 36.59
CA ARG A 468 -32.05 -0.94 37.47
C ARG A 468 -30.58 -0.54 37.46
N VAL A 469 -30.01 -0.24 36.28
CA VAL A 469 -28.61 0.17 36.12
C VAL A 469 -28.35 1.51 36.78
N LEU A 470 -29.24 2.49 36.55
CA LEU A 470 -29.13 3.84 37.13
C LEU A 470 -29.45 3.88 38.62
N ALA A 471 -30.22 2.92 39.12
CA ALA A 471 -30.63 2.85 40.52
C ALA A 471 -31.24 4.18 41.04
N GLY A 472 -32.04 4.84 40.18
CA GLY A 472 -32.70 6.12 40.49
C GLY A 472 -31.79 7.36 40.46
N LYS A 473 -30.54 7.24 40.00
CA LYS A 473 -29.57 8.33 39.91
C LYS A 473 -29.43 8.86 38.48
N SER A 474 -28.86 10.05 38.33
CA SER A 474 -28.42 10.53 37.02
C SER A 474 -27.26 9.67 36.50
N PRO A 475 -27.00 9.62 35.18
CA PRO A 475 -25.83 8.93 34.63
C PRO A 475 -24.50 9.39 35.26
N ALA A 476 -24.35 10.68 35.55
CA ALA A 476 -23.15 11.24 36.18
C ALA A 476 -22.98 10.76 37.63
N ASP A 477 -24.02 10.92 38.45
CA ASP A 477 -23.98 10.48 39.86
C ASP A 477 -23.78 8.96 39.97
N ARG A 478 -24.39 8.20 39.05
CA ARG A 478 -24.23 6.75 38.99
C ARG A 478 -22.80 6.37 38.59
N ALA A 479 -22.22 7.03 37.59
CA ALA A 479 -20.84 6.79 37.19
C ALA A 479 -19.86 7.08 38.33
N GLU A 480 -20.03 8.19 39.03
CA GLU A 480 -19.19 8.57 40.16
C GLU A 480 -19.27 7.56 41.31
N GLU A 481 -20.48 7.12 41.68
CA GLU A 481 -20.67 6.06 42.68
C GLU A 481 -19.97 4.77 42.26
N LEU A 482 -20.18 4.31 41.02
CA LEU A 482 -19.63 3.06 40.52
C LEU A 482 -18.10 3.10 40.48
N VAL A 483 -17.51 4.20 40.00
CA VAL A 483 -16.06 4.37 39.94
C VAL A 483 -15.47 4.52 41.34
N LYS A 484 -16.10 5.19 42.29
CA LYS A 484 -15.57 5.31 43.67
C LYS A 484 -15.69 4.02 44.46
N GLY A 485 -16.75 3.24 44.23
CA GLY A 485 -17.01 2.00 44.96
C GLY A 485 -16.19 0.79 44.52
N THR A 486 -15.46 0.87 43.40
CA THR A 486 -14.71 -0.26 42.85
C THR A 486 -13.23 -0.26 43.25
N ARG A 487 -12.68 -1.46 43.44
CA ARG A 487 -11.24 -1.70 43.67
C ARG A 487 -10.60 -2.50 42.53
N LEU A 488 -11.28 -2.64 41.39
CA LEU A 488 -10.85 -3.48 40.27
C LEU A 488 -9.89 -2.76 39.31
N GLY A 489 -8.81 -2.20 39.85
CA GLY A 489 -7.79 -1.51 39.08
C GLY A 489 -6.89 -0.66 39.96
N ARG A 490 -5.69 -0.37 39.48
CA ARG A 490 -4.72 0.45 40.23
C ARG A 490 -5.02 1.92 40.01
N ARG A 491 -5.22 2.70 41.08
CA ARG A 491 -5.39 4.16 40.98
C ARG A 491 -4.04 4.87 41.03
N VAL A 492 -3.96 6.03 40.38
CA VAL A 492 -2.80 6.94 40.51
C VAL A 492 -2.57 7.26 41.99
N GLY A 493 -1.33 7.13 42.46
CA GLY A 493 -0.94 7.46 43.84
C GLY A 493 -1.38 6.46 44.91
N ALA A 494 -2.07 5.36 44.56
CA ALA A 494 -2.39 4.31 45.52
C ALA A 494 -1.11 3.58 45.97
N ALA A 495 -1.00 3.30 47.26
CA ALA A 495 0.06 2.45 47.81
C ALA A 495 0.01 1.06 47.13
N ALA A 496 1.14 0.33 47.16
CA ALA A 496 1.18 -1.05 46.71
C ALA A 496 0.36 -1.94 47.66
N GLU A 497 -0.96 -1.94 47.48
CA GLU A 497 -1.87 -2.89 48.09
C GLU A 497 -1.93 -4.16 47.25
N GLU A 498 -2.34 -5.26 47.87
CA GLU A 498 -2.61 -6.51 47.17
C GLU A 498 -3.76 -6.33 46.15
N ASP A 499 -3.49 -6.67 44.89
CA ASP A 499 -4.38 -6.47 43.75
C ASP A 499 -5.71 -7.21 43.95
N HIS A 500 -6.79 -6.45 44.17
CA HIS A 500 -8.11 -7.04 44.41
C HIS A 500 -8.61 -7.88 43.23
N ARG A 501 -8.21 -7.53 41.99
CA ARG A 501 -8.53 -8.33 40.80
C ARG A 501 -7.94 -9.72 40.93
N ARG A 502 -6.71 -9.83 41.42
CA ARG A 502 -6.00 -11.11 41.61
C ARG A 502 -6.69 -11.96 42.68
N ARG A 503 -7.06 -11.35 43.82
CA ARG A 503 -7.84 -12.04 44.88
C ARG A 503 -9.15 -12.64 44.33
N LEU A 504 -9.91 -11.86 43.56
CA LEU A 504 -11.18 -12.34 42.98
C LEU A 504 -10.96 -13.42 41.92
N TYR A 505 -9.93 -13.27 41.08
CA TYR A 505 -9.60 -14.25 40.04
C TYR A 505 -9.19 -15.60 40.65
N GLU A 506 -8.29 -15.58 41.63
CA GLU A 506 -7.80 -16.80 42.31
C GLU A 506 -8.86 -17.42 43.22
N GLY A 507 -9.70 -16.61 43.86
CA GLY A 507 -10.81 -17.06 44.70
C GLY A 507 -12.03 -17.60 43.94
N GLY A 508 -12.05 -17.47 42.60
CA GLY A 508 -13.06 -18.06 41.72
C GLY A 508 -14.49 -17.59 41.99
N ALA A 509 -15.47 -18.43 41.63
CA ALA A 509 -16.90 -18.10 41.71
C ALA A 509 -17.36 -17.70 43.13
N ALA A 510 -16.80 -18.31 44.17
CA ALA A 510 -17.14 -17.98 45.55
C ALA A 510 -16.70 -16.55 45.92
N ALA A 511 -15.47 -16.16 45.56
CA ALA A 511 -14.97 -14.80 45.84
C ALA A 511 -15.70 -13.73 45.01
N VAL A 512 -15.99 -14.03 43.74
CA VAL A 512 -16.77 -13.15 42.87
C VAL A 512 -18.20 -12.96 43.40
N ALA A 513 -18.87 -14.03 43.84
CA ALA A 513 -20.24 -13.94 44.36
C ALA A 513 -20.34 -13.23 45.71
N ALA A 514 -19.28 -13.28 46.53
CA ALA A 514 -19.22 -12.64 47.85
C ALA A 514 -18.75 -11.17 47.81
N SER A 515 -18.30 -10.68 46.65
CA SER A 515 -17.76 -9.33 46.51
C SER A 515 -18.87 -8.27 46.52
N ASP A 516 -18.60 -7.16 47.20
CA ASP A 516 -19.43 -5.95 47.25
C ASP A 516 -19.01 -4.88 46.23
N ASP A 517 -18.13 -5.23 45.28
CA ASP A 517 -17.60 -4.30 44.29
C ASP A 517 -18.70 -3.77 43.36
N THR A 518 -18.81 -2.45 43.28
CA THR A 518 -19.88 -1.76 42.55
C THR A 518 -19.89 -2.05 41.05
N MET A 519 -18.72 -2.18 40.41
CA MET A 519 -18.63 -2.49 38.98
C MET A 519 -18.97 -3.96 38.71
N LEU A 520 -18.59 -4.85 39.61
CA LEU A 520 -18.93 -6.27 39.53
C LEU A 520 -20.43 -6.49 39.68
N ALA A 521 -21.09 -5.75 40.59
CA ALA A 521 -22.54 -5.79 40.75
C ALA A 521 -23.28 -5.38 39.45
N VAL A 522 -22.81 -4.33 38.76
CA VAL A 522 -23.39 -3.92 37.46
C VAL A 522 -23.07 -4.93 36.36
N ALA A 523 -21.87 -5.48 36.32
CA ALA A 523 -21.53 -6.53 35.35
C ALA A 523 -22.44 -7.75 35.52
N ALA A 524 -22.67 -8.20 36.76
CA ALA A 524 -23.58 -9.31 37.07
C ALA A 524 -25.04 -8.99 36.71
N LEU A 525 -25.47 -7.74 36.92
CA LEU A 525 -26.83 -7.28 36.62
C LEU A 525 -27.21 -7.46 35.15
N ILE A 526 -26.25 -7.27 34.23
CA ILE A 526 -26.51 -7.26 32.78
C ILE A 526 -26.08 -8.55 32.06
N ASP A 527 -25.27 -9.41 32.70
CA ASP A 527 -24.55 -10.50 32.00
C ASP A 527 -25.48 -11.54 31.38
N GLU A 528 -26.61 -11.86 32.02
CA GLU A 528 -27.59 -12.81 31.50
C GLU A 528 -28.16 -12.35 30.15
N GLU A 529 -28.66 -11.11 30.08
CA GLU A 529 -29.18 -10.54 28.83
C GLU A 529 -28.07 -10.39 27.78
N SER A 530 -26.88 -9.96 28.21
CA SER A 530 -25.69 -9.84 27.37
C SER A 530 -25.34 -11.17 26.68
N ARG A 531 -25.30 -12.27 27.44
CA ARG A 531 -25.01 -13.62 26.91
C ARG A 531 -26.12 -14.16 26.01
N ARG A 532 -27.39 -13.86 26.32
CA ARG A 532 -28.52 -14.20 25.45
C ARG A 532 -28.38 -13.51 24.08
N LEU A 533 -28.09 -12.21 24.08
CA LEU A 533 -27.88 -11.43 22.86
C LEU A 533 -26.67 -11.95 22.07
N ARG A 534 -25.56 -12.26 22.75
CA ARG A 534 -24.39 -12.90 22.13
C ARG A 534 -24.74 -14.19 21.43
N THR A 535 -25.54 -15.05 22.05
CA THR A 535 -25.97 -16.33 21.45
C THR A 535 -26.75 -16.10 20.16
N ILE A 536 -27.70 -15.15 20.15
CA ILE A 536 -28.48 -14.80 18.94
C ILE A 536 -27.54 -14.32 17.83
N VAL A 537 -26.59 -13.44 18.15
CA VAL A 537 -25.64 -12.89 17.18
C VAL A 537 -24.72 -13.99 16.63
N GLU A 538 -24.09 -14.79 17.48
CA GLU A 538 -23.17 -15.86 17.07
C GLU A 538 -23.86 -16.89 16.15
N GLN A 539 -25.11 -17.28 16.46
CA GLN A 539 -25.88 -18.20 15.62
C GLN A 539 -26.18 -17.62 14.23
N ASN A 540 -26.61 -16.35 14.16
CA ASN A 540 -26.92 -15.70 12.88
C ASN A 540 -25.66 -15.39 12.06
N LEU A 541 -24.53 -15.09 12.71
CA LEU A 541 -23.24 -14.98 12.02
C LEU A 541 -22.78 -16.32 11.43
N GLU A 542 -23.05 -17.46 12.09
CA GLU A 542 -22.76 -18.77 11.50
C GLU A 542 -23.69 -19.08 10.31
N ILE A 543 -24.98 -18.73 10.37
CA ILE A 543 -25.91 -18.85 9.23
C ILE A 543 -25.39 -18.05 8.04
N LYS A 544 -25.01 -16.78 8.27
CA LYS A 544 -24.43 -15.93 7.22
C LYS A 544 -23.14 -16.51 6.66
N LYS A 545 -22.25 -17.06 7.48
CA LYS A 545 -21.00 -17.69 7.04
C LYS A 545 -21.26 -18.88 6.13
N GLN A 546 -22.23 -19.72 6.46
CA GLN A 546 -22.59 -20.86 5.61
C GLN A 546 -23.16 -20.39 4.27
N ALA A 547 -24.07 -19.40 4.28
CA ALA A 547 -24.62 -18.82 3.05
C ALA A 547 -23.53 -18.13 2.20
N HIS A 548 -22.60 -17.40 2.81
CA HIS A 548 -21.45 -16.81 2.11
C HIS A 548 -20.51 -17.86 1.53
N ALA A 549 -20.29 -18.99 2.21
CA ALA A 549 -19.52 -20.10 1.65
C ALA A 549 -20.15 -20.63 0.35
N GLU A 550 -21.48 -20.69 0.26
CA GLU A 550 -22.19 -21.04 -0.97
C GLU A 550 -22.01 -19.99 -2.06
N LEU A 551 -22.16 -18.70 -1.74
CA LEU A 551 -21.94 -17.60 -2.68
C LEU A 551 -20.50 -17.60 -3.22
N THR A 552 -19.54 -17.84 -2.34
CA THR A 552 -18.13 -17.96 -2.69
C THR A 552 -17.88 -19.14 -3.62
N ARG A 553 -18.51 -20.29 -3.39
CA ARG A 553 -18.41 -21.43 -4.31
C ARG A 553 -18.88 -21.06 -5.72
N LEU A 554 -20.01 -20.36 -5.83
CA LEU A 554 -20.51 -19.87 -7.13
C LEU A 554 -19.52 -18.90 -7.78
N ARG A 555 -18.94 -17.98 -7.00
CA ARG A 555 -17.91 -17.04 -7.49
C ARG A 555 -16.70 -17.80 -8.05
N PHE A 556 -16.20 -18.82 -7.34
CA PHE A 556 -15.10 -19.64 -7.82
C PHE A 556 -15.44 -20.45 -9.07
N GLU A 557 -16.66 -21.02 -9.16
CA GLU A 557 -17.11 -21.76 -10.35
C GLU A 557 -17.18 -20.90 -11.61
N GLN A 558 -17.28 -19.58 -11.46
CA GLN A 558 -17.41 -18.62 -12.56
C GLN A 558 -16.14 -17.80 -12.83
N ALA A 559 -15.16 -17.87 -11.93
CA ALA A 559 -13.98 -17.05 -12.01
C ALA A 559 -13.12 -17.45 -13.22
N THR A 560 -12.86 -16.48 -14.10
CA THR A 560 -11.92 -16.63 -15.22
C THR A 560 -10.50 -16.20 -14.87
N GLU A 561 -10.34 -15.47 -13.76
CA GLU A 561 -9.07 -15.05 -13.17
C GLU A 561 -9.09 -15.41 -11.68
N PRO A 562 -7.93 -15.51 -10.99
CA PRO A 562 -7.88 -15.73 -9.56
C PRO A 562 -8.73 -14.70 -8.79
N LEU A 563 -9.36 -15.14 -7.69
CA LEU A 563 -10.09 -14.27 -6.77
C LEU A 563 -9.23 -13.97 -5.56
N TYR A 564 -9.37 -12.76 -5.01
CA TYR A 564 -8.74 -12.38 -3.74
C TYR A 564 -9.80 -12.31 -2.61
N PRO A 565 -9.46 -12.73 -1.38
CA PRO A 565 -10.41 -12.68 -0.27
C PRO A 565 -10.48 -11.29 0.36
N ASP A 566 -11.57 -11.01 1.05
CA ASP A 566 -11.63 -9.88 1.98
C ASP A 566 -10.46 -9.89 2.96
N ALA A 567 -9.98 -8.72 3.36
CA ALA A 567 -8.86 -8.57 4.28
C ALA A 567 -9.19 -9.11 5.68
N THR A 568 -8.19 -9.73 6.33
CA THR A 568 -8.35 -10.47 7.60
C THR A 568 -7.17 -10.29 8.56
N PHE A 569 -6.37 -9.24 8.38
CA PHE A 569 -5.11 -8.99 9.10
C PHE A 569 -4.05 -10.10 8.94
N THR A 570 -4.18 -10.86 7.85
CA THR A 570 -3.16 -11.79 7.32
C THR A 570 -2.32 -11.10 6.26
N LEU A 571 -1.11 -11.59 6.03
CA LEU A 571 -0.24 -11.08 4.96
C LEU A 571 -0.92 -11.21 3.58
N ARG A 572 -0.95 -10.10 2.84
CA ARG A 572 -1.41 -9.95 1.46
C ARG A 572 -0.37 -9.21 0.63
N LEU A 573 -0.45 -9.38 -0.68
CA LEU A 573 0.29 -8.60 -1.66
C LEU A 573 -0.71 -7.78 -2.48
N ALA A 574 -0.62 -6.45 -2.41
CA ALA A 574 -1.24 -5.57 -3.39
C ALA A 574 -0.15 -5.10 -4.38
N TYR A 575 -0.57 -4.65 -5.56
CA TYR A 575 0.31 -4.03 -6.53
C TYR A 575 -0.37 -2.81 -7.13
N GLY A 576 0.40 -1.95 -7.79
CA GLY A 576 -0.13 -0.79 -8.49
C GLY A 576 0.98 0.05 -9.08
N THR A 577 0.64 1.22 -9.58
CA THR A 577 1.58 2.18 -10.17
C THR A 577 1.62 3.48 -9.38
N VAL A 578 2.78 4.14 -9.39
CA VAL A 578 2.95 5.48 -8.83
C VAL A 578 2.21 6.47 -9.72
N LEU A 579 1.04 6.94 -9.28
CA LEU A 579 0.11 7.69 -10.13
C LEU A 579 -0.71 8.69 -9.33
N GLY A 580 -0.90 9.87 -9.91
CA GLY A 580 -1.66 10.96 -9.32
C GLY A 580 -3.17 10.76 -9.44
N VAL A 581 -3.96 11.70 -8.94
CA VAL A 581 -5.42 11.69 -9.12
C VAL A 581 -5.76 12.46 -10.39
N VAL A 582 -6.53 11.84 -11.29
CA VAL A 582 -6.89 12.45 -12.59
C VAL A 582 -7.68 13.74 -12.37
N GLY A 583 -7.28 14.83 -13.06
CA GLY A 583 -7.94 16.13 -12.97
C GLY A 583 -7.50 16.99 -11.78
N GLU A 584 -6.64 16.48 -10.90
CA GLU A 584 -6.06 17.20 -9.77
C GLU A 584 -4.62 17.65 -10.06
N ALA A 585 -4.10 18.58 -9.27
CA ALA A 585 -2.71 19.03 -9.38
C ALA A 585 -1.70 17.86 -9.25
N SER A 586 -2.06 16.82 -8.49
CA SER A 586 -1.25 15.61 -8.32
C SER A 586 -1.13 14.76 -9.58
N ALA A 587 -1.97 14.96 -10.61
CA ALA A 587 -1.95 14.15 -11.83
C ALA A 587 -0.60 14.12 -12.55
N GLY A 588 0.06 15.29 -12.64
CA GLY A 588 1.37 15.43 -13.28
C GLY A 588 2.56 15.26 -12.33
N GLN A 589 2.32 15.27 -11.02
CA GLN A 589 3.33 15.12 -9.99
C GLN A 589 2.74 14.32 -8.83
N PRO A 590 2.82 12.98 -8.86
CA PRO A 590 2.21 12.12 -7.85
C PRO A 590 2.95 12.11 -6.50
N TRP A 591 3.73 13.14 -6.19
CA TRP A 591 4.47 13.28 -4.95
C TRP A 591 4.54 14.73 -4.49
N THR A 592 4.72 14.91 -3.19
CA THR A 592 5.19 16.16 -2.59
C THR A 592 6.70 16.11 -2.43
N THR A 593 7.34 17.26 -2.30
CA THR A 593 8.79 17.36 -2.08
C THR A 593 9.13 17.89 -0.69
N VAL A 594 10.40 17.77 -0.30
CA VAL A 594 10.93 18.40 0.92
C VAL A 594 10.76 19.92 0.89
N ALA A 595 10.91 20.56 -0.28
CA ALA A 595 10.65 21.99 -0.42
C ALA A 595 9.18 22.36 -0.19
N ASP A 596 8.23 21.50 -0.62
CA ASP A 596 6.80 21.73 -0.40
C ASP A 596 6.41 21.71 1.08
N LEU A 597 7.08 20.89 1.90
CA LEU A 597 6.92 20.89 3.35
C LEU A 597 7.25 22.26 3.95
N PHE A 598 8.41 22.82 3.61
CA PHE A 598 8.84 24.12 4.13
C PHE A 598 7.95 25.26 3.60
N ALA A 599 7.58 25.21 2.32
CA ALA A 599 6.65 26.16 1.72
C ALA A 599 5.27 26.12 2.43
N LYS A 600 4.78 24.92 2.76
CA LYS A 600 3.55 24.75 3.55
C LYS A 600 3.72 25.31 4.96
N ALA A 601 4.79 24.98 5.67
CA ALA A 601 5.04 25.51 7.03
C ALA A 601 5.06 27.04 7.07
N ALA A 602 5.69 27.67 6.09
CA ALA A 602 5.71 29.12 5.94
C ALA A 602 4.32 29.71 5.67
N ARG A 603 3.54 29.08 4.77
CA ARG A 603 2.18 29.52 4.44
C ARG A 603 1.22 29.42 5.64
N GLU A 604 1.32 28.36 6.43
CA GLU A 604 0.48 28.14 7.62
C GLU A 604 0.99 28.87 8.88
N GLY A 605 2.07 29.66 8.77
CA GLY A 605 2.62 30.47 9.85
C GLY A 605 3.24 29.67 11.00
N GLY A 606 3.59 28.39 10.76
CA GLY A 606 4.22 27.51 11.74
C GLY A 606 3.39 27.24 13.00
N GLN A 607 2.07 27.40 12.95
CA GLN A 607 1.17 27.13 14.08
C GLN A 607 0.77 25.65 14.12
N PRO A 608 0.50 25.05 15.30
CA PRO A 608 -0.09 23.72 15.36
C PRO A 608 -1.38 23.62 14.52
N PRO A 609 -1.55 22.56 13.71
CA PRO A 609 -0.71 21.35 13.59
C PRO A 609 0.41 21.41 12.53
N PHE A 610 0.68 22.57 11.93
CA PHE A 610 1.66 22.82 10.85
C PHE A 610 2.98 23.43 11.34
N HIS A 611 3.41 23.09 12.56
CA HIS A 611 4.68 23.55 13.11
C HIS A 611 5.77 22.52 12.83
N LEU A 612 6.92 22.98 12.34
CA LEU A 612 8.10 22.11 12.17
C LEU A 612 8.84 21.94 13.50
N PRO A 613 9.33 20.73 13.82
CA PRO A 613 10.19 20.54 14.98
C PRO A 613 11.51 21.33 14.84
N PRO A 614 12.21 21.60 15.96
CA PRO A 614 13.47 22.35 15.93
C PRO A 614 14.53 21.76 14.99
N SER A 615 14.63 20.43 14.89
CA SER A 615 15.55 19.72 13.99
C SER A 615 15.35 20.10 12.52
N TRP A 616 14.11 20.02 12.04
CA TRP A 616 13.75 20.35 10.66
C TRP A 616 13.92 21.84 10.34
N ARG A 617 13.59 22.74 11.28
CA ARG A 617 13.85 24.18 11.12
C ARG A 617 15.34 24.50 11.03
N ALA A 618 16.17 23.75 11.75
CA ALA A 618 17.62 23.93 11.69
C ALA A 618 18.21 23.42 10.37
N ALA A 619 17.66 22.34 9.82
CA ALA A 619 18.12 21.75 8.55
C ALA A 619 17.63 22.49 7.30
N GLU A 620 16.53 23.25 7.39
CA GLU A 620 15.87 23.93 6.26
C GLU A 620 16.82 24.69 5.32
N PRO A 621 17.72 25.58 5.79
CA PRO A 621 18.57 26.35 4.88
C PRO A 621 19.50 25.46 4.05
N GLN A 622 20.00 24.37 4.64
CA GLN A 622 20.92 23.46 3.98
C GLN A 622 20.19 22.54 3.00
N LEU A 623 19.01 22.02 3.37
CA LEU A 623 18.18 21.18 2.52
C LEU A 623 17.69 21.94 1.27
N LEU A 624 17.36 23.22 1.40
CA LEU A 624 16.92 24.05 0.27
C LEU A 624 18.07 24.55 -0.61
N ALA A 625 19.27 24.71 -0.06
CA ALA A 625 20.43 25.17 -0.82
C ALA A 625 21.19 24.05 -1.54
N SER A 626 21.09 22.81 -1.05
CA SER A 626 21.81 21.66 -1.61
C SER A 626 21.13 21.14 -2.87
N PRO A 627 21.85 20.95 -3.99
CA PRO A 627 21.27 20.43 -5.21
C PRO A 627 20.53 19.11 -5.00
N GLY A 628 19.28 19.01 -5.49
CA GLY A 628 18.45 17.80 -5.43
C GLY A 628 17.73 17.54 -4.10
N GLN A 629 18.22 18.04 -2.96
CA GLN A 629 17.63 17.76 -1.65
C GLN A 629 16.26 18.41 -1.46
N GLY A 630 16.06 19.63 -1.96
CA GLY A 630 14.76 20.29 -1.93
C GLY A 630 13.71 19.60 -2.82
N SER A 631 14.13 19.01 -3.94
CA SER A 631 13.25 18.30 -4.89
C SER A 631 13.02 16.83 -4.53
N GLN A 632 13.68 16.31 -3.48
CA GLN A 632 13.51 14.95 -2.99
C GLN A 632 12.01 14.69 -2.71
N PRO A 633 11.38 13.69 -3.34
CA PRO A 633 10.04 13.25 -2.99
C PRO A 633 9.96 12.95 -1.49
N LEU A 634 8.94 13.49 -0.80
CA LEU A 634 8.67 13.25 0.61
C LEU A 634 7.57 12.21 0.77
N ASN A 635 6.39 12.47 0.21
CA ASN A 635 5.29 11.51 0.18
C ASN A 635 4.81 11.34 -1.26
N PHE A 636 4.39 10.14 -1.63
CA PHE A 636 3.91 9.85 -2.98
C PHE A 636 2.62 9.03 -2.99
N LEU A 637 1.91 9.12 -4.11
CA LEU A 637 0.67 8.42 -4.40
C LEU A 637 0.92 7.18 -5.24
N SER A 638 0.16 6.13 -4.98
CA SER A 638 0.06 4.97 -5.88
C SER A 638 -1.35 4.41 -5.95
N THR A 639 -1.64 3.63 -7.00
CA THR A 639 -2.93 2.94 -7.19
C THR A 639 -3.07 1.66 -6.36
N ALA A 640 -2.03 1.28 -5.58
CA ALA A 640 -2.03 0.06 -4.80
C ALA A 640 -3.22 0.00 -3.83
N ASP A 641 -3.88 -1.15 -3.83
CA ASP A 641 -5.09 -1.36 -3.07
C ASP A 641 -4.80 -1.64 -1.59
N ILE A 642 -5.03 -0.62 -0.75
CA ILE A 642 -4.77 -0.67 0.69
C ILE A 642 -6.01 -0.38 1.55
N ILE A 643 -5.95 -0.79 2.82
CA ILE A 643 -6.91 -0.42 3.86
C ILE A 643 -6.17 -0.33 5.21
N GLY A 644 -6.85 0.14 6.26
CA GLY A 644 -6.29 0.16 7.62
C GLY A 644 -5.70 -1.20 8.01
N GLY A 645 -4.49 -1.19 8.58
CA GLY A 645 -3.63 -2.37 8.80
C GLY A 645 -2.44 -2.46 7.84
N ASN A 646 -2.54 -1.86 6.65
CA ASN A 646 -1.39 -1.66 5.75
C ASN A 646 -0.46 -0.51 6.16
N SER A 647 -0.81 0.27 7.18
CA SER A 647 0.12 1.22 7.78
C SER A 647 1.41 0.50 8.18
N GLY A 648 2.54 0.94 7.65
CA GLY A 648 3.87 0.41 7.86
C GLY A 648 4.26 -0.68 6.87
N SER A 649 3.39 -1.00 5.90
CA SER A 649 3.71 -1.94 4.83
C SER A 649 4.82 -1.37 3.94
N PRO A 650 5.86 -2.16 3.62
CA PRO A 650 6.85 -1.76 2.64
C PRO A 650 6.22 -1.60 1.25
N VAL A 651 6.63 -0.55 0.55
CA VAL A 651 6.42 -0.38 -0.89
C VAL A 651 7.70 -0.83 -1.58
N ILE A 652 7.60 -1.80 -2.48
CA ILE A 652 8.76 -2.42 -3.14
C ILE A 652 8.65 -2.35 -4.67
N ASN A 653 9.77 -2.19 -5.34
CA ASN A 653 9.85 -2.19 -6.80
C ASN A 653 9.95 -3.63 -7.37
N ARG A 654 10.07 -3.75 -8.70
CA ARG A 654 10.22 -5.04 -9.41
C ARG A 654 11.45 -5.85 -8.95
N ALA A 655 12.52 -5.18 -8.53
CA ALA A 655 13.73 -5.81 -8.02
C ALA A 655 13.58 -6.33 -6.57
N GLY A 656 12.46 -6.05 -5.91
CA GLY A 656 12.25 -6.40 -4.51
C GLY A 656 12.93 -5.44 -3.53
N GLU A 657 13.30 -4.24 -3.99
CA GLU A 657 13.91 -3.20 -3.18
C GLU A 657 12.85 -2.27 -2.59
N LEU A 658 13.06 -1.82 -1.35
CA LEU A 658 12.21 -0.86 -0.65
C LEU A 658 12.35 0.53 -1.29
N VAL A 659 11.24 1.07 -1.79
CA VAL A 659 11.14 2.42 -2.36
C VAL A 659 10.23 3.34 -1.53
N GLY A 660 9.48 2.79 -0.58
CA GLY A 660 8.69 3.59 0.33
C GLY A 660 7.98 2.78 1.41
N ILE A 661 7.14 3.45 2.18
CA ILE A 661 6.38 2.85 3.28
C ILE A 661 4.98 3.46 3.35
N ILE A 662 3.96 2.62 3.26
CA ILE A 662 2.55 3.03 3.36
C ILE A 662 2.28 3.62 4.74
N PHE A 663 1.55 4.73 4.81
CA PHE A 663 1.07 5.27 6.08
C PHE A 663 -0.37 5.78 6.04
N ASP A 664 -0.91 6.12 4.86
CA ASP A 664 -2.25 6.68 4.73
C ASP A 664 -2.84 6.36 3.34
N GLY A 665 -4.09 6.76 3.12
CA GLY A 665 -4.73 6.82 1.81
C GLY A 665 -5.40 8.18 1.61
N ASN A 666 -5.72 8.58 0.38
CA ASN A 666 -6.48 9.83 0.18
C ASN A 666 -7.96 9.67 0.58
N GLN A 667 -8.74 10.75 0.57
CA GLN A 667 -10.11 10.75 1.07
C GLN A 667 -11.01 9.76 0.33
N ASP A 668 -10.83 9.64 -0.99
CA ASP A 668 -11.57 8.71 -1.83
C ASP A 668 -11.23 7.25 -1.52
N SER A 669 -10.05 6.95 -0.98
CA SER A 669 -9.67 5.60 -0.55
C SER A 669 -10.53 5.04 0.61
N LEU A 670 -11.31 5.88 1.28
CA LEU A 670 -12.21 5.44 2.36
C LEU A 670 -13.35 4.54 1.88
N VAL A 671 -13.57 4.44 0.55
CA VAL A 671 -14.49 3.46 -0.06
C VAL A 671 -13.91 2.05 -0.17
N LEU A 672 -12.59 1.89 -0.09
CA LEU A 672 -11.89 0.63 -0.41
C LEU A 672 -12.28 -0.55 0.49
N ASP A 673 -12.88 -0.28 1.66
CA ASP A 673 -13.50 -1.30 2.52
C ASP A 673 -14.56 -2.10 1.73
N VAL A 674 -15.35 -1.45 0.89
CA VAL A 674 -16.51 -2.08 0.21
C VAL A 674 -16.38 -2.13 -1.30
N ALA A 675 -15.61 -1.25 -1.94
CA ALA A 675 -15.42 -1.25 -3.39
C ALA A 675 -14.10 -0.55 -3.77
N TYR A 676 -13.41 -1.07 -4.78
CA TYR A 676 -12.28 -0.38 -5.38
C TYR A 676 -12.75 0.74 -6.33
N ASP A 677 -11.98 1.83 -6.35
CA ASP A 677 -12.24 3.05 -7.12
C ASP A 677 -10.91 3.50 -7.76
N ALA A 678 -10.62 2.95 -8.94
CA ALA A 678 -9.35 3.10 -9.66
C ALA A 678 -9.05 4.56 -10.04
N ASP A 679 -10.09 5.36 -10.28
CA ASP A 679 -9.93 6.72 -10.78
C ASP A 679 -9.49 7.68 -9.68
N ARG A 680 -10.02 7.48 -8.46
CA ARG A 680 -9.88 8.44 -7.36
C ARG A 680 -9.04 7.94 -6.18
N SER A 681 -9.10 6.65 -5.85
CA SER A 681 -8.43 6.14 -4.65
C SER A 681 -6.93 6.05 -4.85
N ARG A 682 -6.15 6.56 -3.90
CA ARG A 682 -4.70 6.42 -3.90
C ARG A 682 -4.20 6.04 -2.50
N ALA A 683 -3.23 5.14 -2.48
CA ALA A 683 -2.38 4.87 -1.33
C ALA A 683 -1.34 5.99 -1.19
N ILE A 684 -1.01 6.38 0.04
CA ILE A 684 0.00 7.40 0.35
C ILE A 684 1.15 6.73 1.10
N ALA A 685 2.37 6.93 0.59
CA ALA A 685 3.60 6.39 1.16
C ALA A 685 4.61 7.49 1.49
N VAL A 686 5.45 7.27 2.49
CA VAL A 686 6.69 8.03 2.68
C VAL A 686 7.74 7.46 1.73
N SER A 687 8.48 8.32 1.02
CA SER A 687 9.58 7.91 0.15
C SER A 687 10.75 7.34 0.95
N ALA A 688 11.38 6.28 0.44
CA ALA A 688 12.61 5.73 1.00
C ALA A 688 13.77 6.75 0.92
N GLY A 689 13.84 7.52 -0.17
CA GLY A 689 14.81 8.61 -0.33
C GLY A 689 14.66 9.69 0.75
N ALA A 690 13.43 10.11 1.06
CA ALA A 690 13.15 11.05 2.14
C ALA A 690 13.57 10.53 3.51
N VAL A 691 13.37 9.23 3.77
CA VAL A 691 13.80 8.61 5.02
C VAL A 691 15.32 8.67 5.15
N LEU A 692 16.07 8.28 4.12
CA LEU A 692 17.53 8.33 4.15
C LEU A 692 18.05 9.77 4.26
N LEU A 693 17.48 10.70 3.50
CA LEU A 693 17.83 12.12 3.57
C LEU A 693 17.60 12.69 4.97
N ALA A 694 16.46 12.40 5.59
CA ALA A 694 16.15 12.89 6.94
C ALA A 694 17.09 12.28 7.99
N LEU A 695 17.31 10.95 7.95
CA LEU A 695 18.23 10.28 8.87
C LEU A 695 19.63 10.89 8.80
N ASP A 696 20.13 11.17 7.61
CA ASP A 696 21.48 11.73 7.41
C ASP A 696 21.54 13.24 7.75
N GLN A 697 20.74 14.06 7.06
CA GLN A 697 20.88 15.51 7.06
C GLN A 697 20.10 16.22 8.18
N VAL A 698 19.08 15.59 8.76
CA VAL A 698 18.27 16.18 9.84
C VAL A 698 18.64 15.61 11.20
N TYR A 699 18.83 14.30 11.30
CA TYR A 699 19.06 13.61 12.58
C TYR A 699 20.51 13.19 12.83
N GLY A 700 21.40 13.24 11.82
CA GLY A 700 22.79 12.81 11.97
C GLY A 700 22.95 11.33 12.33
N ALA A 701 22.02 10.48 11.90
CA ALA A 701 21.96 9.05 12.20
C ALA A 701 22.88 8.21 11.30
N SER A 702 24.15 8.60 11.17
CA SER A 702 25.08 8.05 10.18
C SER A 702 25.32 6.54 10.33
N SER A 703 25.28 5.98 11.55
CA SER A 703 25.40 4.53 11.77
C SER A 703 24.21 3.77 11.20
N LEU A 704 23.00 4.30 11.36
CA LEU A 704 21.77 3.73 10.82
C LEU A 704 21.78 3.83 9.29
N VAL A 705 22.15 4.98 8.73
CA VAL A 705 22.28 5.16 7.27
C VAL A 705 23.32 4.18 6.70
N ALA A 706 24.46 4.00 7.37
CA ALA A 706 25.48 3.03 6.96
C ALA A 706 24.95 1.60 6.96
N GLU A 707 24.17 1.20 7.96
CA GLU A 707 23.53 -0.13 7.98
C GLU A 707 22.54 -0.31 6.82
N LEU A 708 21.66 0.68 6.58
CA LEU A 708 20.65 0.63 5.53
C LEU A 708 21.25 0.63 4.11
N THR A 709 22.37 1.32 3.93
CA THR A 709 23.03 1.48 2.62
C THR A 709 24.06 0.38 2.32
N ARG A 710 24.70 -0.20 3.34
CA ARG A 710 25.66 -1.31 3.18
C ARG A 710 25.02 -2.51 2.47
N ASP A 711 23.75 -2.77 2.78
CA ASP A 711 23.08 -3.98 2.34
C ASP A 711 22.33 -3.77 0.99
N ARG A 712 22.53 -2.63 0.30
CA ARG A 712 21.96 -2.34 -1.03
C ARG A 712 22.40 -3.30 -2.13
N THR A 713 23.49 -4.03 -1.94
CA THR A 713 24.03 -4.99 -2.92
C THR A 713 23.45 -6.41 -2.81
N THR A 714 22.53 -6.63 -1.86
CA THR A 714 21.94 -7.95 -1.58
C THR A 714 20.62 -8.22 -2.31
N GLY A 715 20.24 -7.36 -3.26
CA GLY A 715 19.06 -7.54 -4.11
C GLY A 715 19.05 -8.89 -4.84
N MET A 716 17.86 -9.47 -4.96
CA MET A 716 17.68 -10.77 -5.57
C MET A 716 18.09 -10.75 -7.05
N ALA A 717 19.21 -11.39 -7.37
CA ALA A 717 19.58 -11.73 -8.73
C ALA A 717 18.52 -12.68 -9.34
N PRO A 718 18.06 -12.46 -10.59
CA PRO A 718 17.11 -13.36 -11.25
C PRO A 718 17.82 -14.66 -11.63
N ASP A 719 17.67 -15.70 -10.81
CA ASP A 719 18.36 -16.99 -11.04
C ASP A 719 17.52 -17.95 -11.91
N THR A 720 18.00 -18.08 -13.16
CA THR A 720 18.01 -19.26 -14.04
C THR A 720 16.79 -19.67 -14.86
N ALA A 721 16.91 -19.47 -16.18
CA ALA A 721 16.63 -20.51 -17.18
C ALA A 721 17.96 -20.99 -17.80
N ARG A 722 18.50 -22.07 -17.21
CA ARG A 722 19.36 -23.16 -17.77
C ARG A 722 20.63 -22.81 -18.56
N ASP A 723 21.74 -22.91 -17.83
CA ASP A 723 22.97 -23.68 -18.14
C ASP A 723 23.42 -23.84 -19.60
N MET A 724 24.48 -23.09 -19.96
CA MET A 724 25.66 -23.68 -20.60
C MET A 724 26.95 -22.99 -20.08
N LYS A 725 27.58 -23.64 -19.09
CA LYS A 725 29.02 -23.66 -18.76
C LYS A 725 29.86 -22.40 -19.06
N ARG A 726 30.18 -21.70 -17.96
CA ARG A 726 31.32 -20.76 -17.84
C ARG A 726 32.62 -21.39 -18.35
N ASN A 727 33.26 -20.70 -19.29
CA ASN A 727 34.71 -20.66 -19.40
C ASN A 727 35.12 -19.21 -19.15
N ASN A 728 36.03 -18.99 -18.20
CA ASN A 728 36.61 -17.68 -17.88
C ASN A 728 37.22 -17.03 -19.13
N GLY A 729 36.82 -15.80 -19.45
CA GLY A 729 37.42 -15.01 -20.53
C GLY A 729 36.99 -13.55 -20.51
N SER A 730 37.84 -12.70 -19.95
CA SER A 730 38.06 -11.26 -20.19
C SER A 730 36.92 -10.39 -20.77
N GLU A 731 36.52 -9.38 -20.00
CA GLU A 731 35.82 -8.17 -20.44
C GLU A 731 36.59 -7.46 -21.58
N GLN A 732 36.10 -7.57 -22.81
CA GLN A 732 36.45 -6.66 -23.92
C GLN A 732 35.21 -6.45 -24.79
N ALA A 733 34.97 -5.21 -25.21
CA ALA A 733 33.97 -4.89 -26.23
C ALA A 733 34.23 -5.71 -27.51
N GLU A 734 33.18 -6.08 -28.24
CA GLU A 734 33.33 -6.85 -29.46
C GLU A 734 34.24 -6.11 -30.48
N PRO A 735 34.97 -6.84 -31.36
CA PRO A 735 35.74 -6.20 -32.41
C PRO A 735 34.82 -5.39 -33.34
N TRP A 736 35.33 -4.27 -33.85
CA TRP A 736 34.62 -3.44 -34.81
C TRP A 736 34.26 -4.24 -36.06
N ARG A 737 32.98 -4.17 -36.42
CA ARG A 737 32.40 -4.75 -37.64
C ARG A 737 32.22 -3.62 -38.63
N SER A 738 32.89 -3.71 -39.78
CA SER A 738 32.72 -2.72 -40.84
C SER A 738 31.32 -2.80 -41.44
N LEU A 739 30.70 -1.64 -41.62
CA LEU A 739 29.45 -1.44 -42.36
C LEU A 739 29.71 -1.00 -43.81
N PHE A 740 30.97 -0.75 -44.18
CA PHE A 740 31.34 -0.29 -45.52
C PHE A 740 32.73 -0.82 -45.93
N ASP A 741 32.78 -1.55 -47.03
CA ASP A 741 33.99 -2.25 -47.49
C ASP A 741 34.93 -1.39 -48.36
N GLY A 742 34.56 -0.14 -48.62
CA GLY A 742 35.31 0.79 -49.48
C GLY A 742 35.21 0.50 -50.98
N LYS A 743 34.37 -0.45 -51.40
CA LYS A 743 34.26 -0.87 -52.81
C LYS A 743 32.85 -0.71 -53.37
N SER A 744 31.84 -0.98 -52.56
CA SER A 744 30.44 -0.87 -52.95
C SER A 744 29.58 -0.41 -51.77
N LEU A 745 28.34 -0.01 -52.03
CA LEU A 745 27.40 0.34 -50.94
C LEU A 745 27.09 -0.86 -50.03
N GLY A 746 27.29 -2.10 -50.49
CA GLY A 746 27.12 -3.29 -49.65
C GLY A 746 25.70 -3.41 -49.10
N GLY A 747 25.55 -3.31 -47.78
CA GLY A 747 24.26 -3.31 -47.09
C GLY A 747 23.55 -1.95 -47.04
N TRP A 748 24.14 -0.89 -47.61
CA TRP A 748 23.53 0.42 -47.76
C TRP A 748 22.76 0.54 -49.07
N GLU A 749 21.64 1.25 -49.03
CA GLU A 749 20.82 1.59 -50.20
C GLU A 749 20.56 3.11 -50.21
N ALA A 750 20.54 3.71 -51.40
CA ALA A 750 20.21 5.12 -51.55
C ALA A 750 18.71 5.35 -51.26
N ILE A 751 18.39 6.40 -50.51
CA ILE A 751 17.02 6.74 -50.15
C ILE A 751 16.41 7.64 -51.22
N GLU A 752 15.22 7.28 -51.71
CA GLU A 752 14.43 8.08 -52.65
C GLU A 752 13.62 9.15 -51.89
N PHE A 753 14.22 10.31 -51.65
CA PHE A 753 13.54 11.46 -51.03
C PHE A 753 12.68 12.27 -52.02
N GLY A 754 12.77 12.00 -53.32
CA GLY A 754 12.04 12.70 -54.38
C GLY A 754 12.77 13.92 -54.94
N GLY A 755 14.06 14.06 -54.64
CA GLY A 755 14.94 15.17 -55.00
C GLY A 755 16.41 14.92 -54.63
N GLU A 756 16.77 13.67 -54.39
CA GLU A 756 18.07 13.24 -53.91
C GLU A 756 19.19 13.42 -54.96
N GLY A 757 20.37 13.77 -54.48
CA GLY A 757 21.60 13.74 -55.26
C GLY A 757 22.14 12.31 -55.41
N GLU A 758 22.94 12.10 -56.45
CA GLU A 758 23.50 10.79 -56.77
C GLU A 758 24.37 10.24 -55.63
N VAL A 759 24.14 8.98 -55.26
CA VAL A 759 24.98 8.26 -54.29
C VAL A 759 25.97 7.37 -55.04
N THR A 760 27.26 7.62 -54.86
CA THR A 760 28.33 6.86 -55.52
C THR A 760 29.40 6.41 -54.53
N VAL A 761 30.18 5.38 -54.89
CA VAL A 761 31.36 4.96 -54.13
C VAL A 761 32.60 5.31 -54.94
N THR A 762 33.43 6.22 -54.44
CA THR A 762 34.65 6.68 -55.11
C THR A 762 35.80 6.75 -54.11
N ASP A 763 36.95 6.19 -54.46
CA ASP A 763 38.18 6.21 -53.65
C ASP A 763 38.03 5.66 -52.21
N GLY A 764 37.18 4.64 -52.02
CA GLY A 764 36.95 4.08 -50.68
C GLY A 764 36.02 4.91 -49.80
N GLU A 765 35.22 5.79 -50.40
CA GLU A 765 34.30 6.70 -49.71
C GLU A 765 32.92 6.64 -50.35
N ILE A 766 31.86 6.72 -49.53
CA ILE A 766 30.50 6.96 -50.03
C ILE A 766 30.34 8.45 -50.24
N VAL A 767 29.96 8.86 -51.43
CA VAL A 767 29.63 10.23 -51.79
C VAL A 767 28.11 10.32 -51.90
N ILE A 768 27.49 11.11 -51.03
CA ILE A 768 26.06 11.44 -51.08
C ILE A 768 25.97 12.84 -51.70
N GLY A 769 25.54 12.92 -52.96
CA GLY A 769 25.37 14.18 -53.67
C GLY A 769 24.34 15.09 -52.98
N SER A 770 24.49 16.41 -53.16
CA SER A 770 23.50 17.37 -52.64
C SER A 770 22.16 17.22 -53.35
N GLY A 771 21.11 16.87 -52.60
CA GLY A 771 19.72 16.90 -53.05
C GLY A 771 18.97 18.16 -52.61
N ASP A 772 17.72 18.26 -53.06
CA ASP A 772 16.75 19.31 -52.71
C ASP A 772 15.41 18.66 -52.28
N PRO A 773 15.11 18.53 -50.97
CA PRO A 773 15.88 19.02 -49.83
C PRO A 773 16.96 18.05 -49.29
N LEU A 774 16.78 16.73 -49.44
CA LEU A 774 17.56 15.70 -48.74
C LEU A 774 18.18 14.68 -49.68
N SER A 775 19.27 14.07 -49.23
CA SER A 775 19.88 12.89 -49.84
C SER A 775 20.40 11.98 -48.75
N GLY A 776 20.35 10.68 -48.93
CA GLY A 776 20.78 9.78 -47.86
C GLY A 776 20.88 8.33 -48.26
N ILE A 777 21.36 7.53 -47.32
CA ILE A 777 21.47 6.09 -47.41
C ILE A 777 20.86 5.44 -46.18
N VAL A 778 20.27 4.26 -46.35
CA VAL A 778 19.69 3.44 -45.26
C VAL A 778 20.32 2.06 -45.25
N TRP A 779 20.51 1.51 -44.05
CA TRP A 779 21.07 0.19 -43.84
C TRP A 779 19.97 -0.88 -43.87
N GLN A 780 20.10 -1.84 -44.78
CA GLN A 780 19.06 -2.84 -45.05
C GLN A 780 19.18 -4.13 -44.23
N GLN A 781 20.20 -4.26 -43.39
CA GLN A 781 20.39 -5.46 -42.56
C GLN A 781 20.00 -5.21 -41.11
N ALA A 782 19.76 -6.28 -40.35
CA ALA A 782 19.48 -6.17 -38.92
C ALA A 782 20.60 -5.42 -38.19
N PHE A 783 20.21 -4.50 -37.31
CA PHE A 783 21.12 -3.67 -36.53
C PHE A 783 20.69 -3.70 -35.05
N PRO A 784 21.62 -3.72 -34.08
CA PRO A 784 21.27 -3.71 -32.66
C PRO A 784 20.48 -2.44 -32.28
N SER A 785 19.52 -2.58 -31.38
CA SER A 785 18.74 -1.46 -30.82
C SER A 785 19.36 -0.87 -29.56
N ASP A 786 20.23 -1.61 -28.88
CA ASP A 786 20.86 -1.26 -27.61
C ASP A 786 22.24 -1.89 -27.45
N ALA A 787 23.01 -1.35 -26.49
CA ALA A 787 24.33 -1.81 -26.09
C ALA A 787 25.29 -1.93 -27.29
N TYR A 788 25.41 -0.85 -28.05
CA TYR A 788 26.32 -0.77 -29.18
C TYR A 788 26.97 0.60 -29.31
N GLU A 789 28.08 0.64 -30.04
CA GLU A 789 28.74 1.88 -30.45
C GLU A 789 28.90 1.84 -31.97
N ILE A 790 28.48 2.91 -32.65
CA ILE A 790 28.66 3.11 -34.08
C ILE A 790 29.62 4.27 -34.30
N SER A 791 30.53 4.12 -35.25
CA SER A 791 31.54 5.12 -35.60
C SER A 791 31.63 5.27 -37.12
N LEU A 792 31.81 6.52 -37.57
CA LEU A 792 32.09 6.85 -38.96
C LEU A 792 32.90 8.14 -39.05
N GLU A 793 33.54 8.36 -40.20
CA GLU A 793 34.10 9.66 -40.55
C GLU A 793 33.22 10.32 -41.61
N ALA A 794 32.81 11.56 -41.36
CA ALA A 794 31.99 12.35 -42.27
C ALA A 794 32.67 13.68 -42.61
N LYS A 795 32.41 14.18 -43.82
CA LYS A 795 32.96 15.43 -44.31
C LYS A 795 31.95 16.18 -45.17
N ARG A 796 31.82 17.47 -44.92
CA ARG A 796 31.16 18.41 -45.82
C ARG A 796 32.08 18.69 -47.01
N ALA A 797 31.73 18.18 -48.19
CA ALA A 797 32.51 18.41 -49.41
C ALA A 797 32.12 19.72 -50.10
N GLU A 798 30.82 19.99 -50.18
CA GLU A 798 30.20 21.17 -50.80
C GLU A 798 28.88 21.49 -50.10
N GLY A 799 28.37 22.72 -50.22
CA GLY A 799 27.12 23.14 -49.58
C GLY A 799 27.31 23.78 -48.22
N PHE A 800 26.21 24.03 -47.52
CA PHE A 800 26.21 24.91 -46.34
C PHE A 800 25.45 24.38 -45.13
N ASP A 801 24.61 23.35 -45.26
CA ASP A 801 23.81 22.80 -44.15
C ASP A 801 24.38 21.44 -43.68
N PHE A 802 23.56 20.60 -43.05
CA PHE A 802 24.08 19.40 -42.39
C PHE A 802 24.62 18.39 -43.40
N PHE A 803 25.84 17.94 -43.11
CA PHE A 803 26.53 16.90 -43.89
C PHE A 803 26.39 15.51 -43.26
N CYS A 804 25.90 15.43 -42.02
CA CYS A 804 25.68 14.15 -41.34
C CYS A 804 24.48 14.25 -40.40
N GLY A 805 23.32 13.80 -40.88
CA GLY A 805 22.18 13.41 -40.07
C GLY A 805 22.20 11.90 -39.87
N LEU A 806 22.81 11.42 -38.79
CA LEU A 806 22.92 9.99 -38.47
C LEU A 806 21.70 9.56 -37.66
N THR A 807 20.81 8.79 -38.29
CA THR A 807 19.67 8.13 -37.65
C THR A 807 20.07 6.76 -37.16
N PHE A 808 19.81 6.42 -35.91
CA PHE A 808 20.21 5.15 -35.30
C PHE A 808 19.17 4.61 -34.30
N PRO A 809 19.09 3.28 -34.11
CA PRO A 809 18.14 2.67 -33.17
C PRO A 809 18.45 2.97 -31.70
N VAL A 810 17.41 3.21 -30.90
CA VAL A 810 17.49 3.41 -29.45
C VAL A 810 16.31 2.70 -28.79
N GLY A 811 16.52 1.49 -28.26
CA GLY A 811 15.43 0.67 -27.71
C GLY A 811 14.38 0.31 -28.75
N GLU A 812 13.13 0.72 -28.53
CA GLU A 812 12.00 0.43 -29.45
C GLU A 812 11.81 1.49 -30.56
N ASP A 813 12.52 2.64 -30.50
CA ASP A 813 12.45 3.71 -31.51
C ASP A 813 13.84 4.05 -32.09
N CYS A 814 13.99 5.21 -32.72
CA CYS A 814 15.25 5.72 -33.29
C CYS A 814 15.49 7.17 -32.84
N CYS A 815 16.75 7.63 -32.92
CA CYS A 815 17.13 9.02 -32.73
C CYS A 815 17.99 9.50 -33.92
N SER A 816 18.08 10.81 -34.15
CA SER A 816 18.95 11.39 -35.18
C SER A 816 19.94 12.39 -34.59
N LEU A 817 21.24 12.16 -34.77
CA LEU A 817 22.30 13.15 -34.50
C LEU A 817 22.50 14.02 -35.74
N ILE A 818 22.38 15.34 -35.59
CA ILE A 818 22.57 16.32 -36.66
C ILE A 818 23.92 17.03 -36.49
N LEU A 819 24.74 17.04 -37.54
CA LEU A 819 26.01 17.78 -37.61
C LEU A 819 26.04 18.75 -38.79
N GLY A 820 26.10 20.04 -38.46
CA GLY A 820 26.14 21.16 -39.40
C GLY A 820 24.75 21.68 -39.80
N GLY A 821 23.72 21.47 -38.99
CA GLY A 821 22.35 21.91 -39.30
C GLY A 821 22.14 23.43 -39.24
N TRP A 822 20.96 23.90 -39.65
CA TRP A 822 20.50 25.30 -39.52
C TRP A 822 21.50 26.32 -40.08
N GLY A 823 21.88 26.14 -41.35
CA GLY A 823 22.85 27.03 -41.99
C GLY A 823 24.31 26.74 -41.64
N GLY A 824 24.60 25.54 -41.13
CA GLY A 824 25.96 24.99 -41.17
C GLY A 824 26.68 24.80 -39.85
N GLY A 825 26.06 25.20 -38.73
CA GLY A 825 26.75 25.30 -37.44
C GLY A 825 26.15 24.43 -36.32
N LEU A 826 24.93 23.94 -36.47
CA LEU A 826 24.23 23.28 -35.38
C LEU A 826 24.72 21.83 -35.16
N ILE A 827 24.82 21.45 -33.89
CA ILE A 827 25.01 20.09 -33.39
C ILE A 827 23.88 19.78 -32.42
N GLY A 828 23.25 18.60 -32.52
CA GLY A 828 22.26 18.17 -31.52
C GLY A 828 21.59 16.83 -31.88
N LEU A 829 20.98 16.19 -30.89
CA LEU A 829 20.02 15.10 -31.09
C LEU A 829 18.65 15.69 -31.42
N SER A 830 18.00 15.21 -32.47
CA SER A 830 16.69 15.70 -32.89
C SER A 830 15.56 14.90 -32.23
N SER A 831 14.44 15.58 -31.95
CA SER A 831 13.19 14.99 -31.45
C SER A 831 13.32 14.32 -30.08
N VAL A 832 14.03 14.99 -29.16
CA VAL A 832 14.04 14.69 -27.72
C VAL A 832 12.91 15.49 -27.07
N ASP A 833 11.96 14.82 -26.42
CA ASP A 833 10.75 15.40 -25.83
C ASP A 833 9.89 16.20 -26.83
N GLY A 834 9.90 15.76 -28.11
CA GLY A 834 9.19 16.42 -29.21
C GLY A 834 9.88 17.65 -29.80
N PHE A 835 11.01 18.09 -29.23
CA PHE A 835 11.76 19.26 -29.68
C PHE A 835 12.88 18.88 -30.65
N ASP A 836 13.06 19.65 -31.73
CA ASP A 836 14.12 19.38 -32.70
C ASP A 836 15.51 19.75 -32.16
N ALA A 837 16.56 19.39 -32.93
CA ALA A 837 17.96 19.56 -32.51
C ALA A 837 18.37 21.02 -32.26
N SER A 838 17.54 22.02 -32.60
CA SER A 838 17.78 23.44 -32.31
C SER A 838 17.06 23.97 -31.08
N GLU A 839 16.16 23.17 -30.50
CA GLU A 839 15.21 23.62 -29.48
C GLU A 839 15.32 22.83 -28.17
N ASN A 840 16.17 21.79 -28.11
CA ASN A 840 16.29 20.93 -26.93
C ASN A 840 17.65 21.05 -26.22
N GLY A 841 17.76 20.39 -25.06
CA GLY A 841 18.91 20.45 -24.17
C GLY A 841 20.24 19.93 -24.74
N THR A 842 20.23 19.30 -25.93
CA THR A 842 21.43 18.81 -26.62
C THR A 842 21.99 19.80 -27.65
N THR A 843 21.34 20.96 -27.84
CA THR A 843 21.72 21.97 -28.83
C THR A 843 23.08 22.59 -28.50
N ASP A 844 24.02 22.51 -29.45
CA ASP A 844 25.30 23.22 -29.43
C ASP A 844 25.64 23.76 -30.83
N TYR A 845 26.61 24.68 -30.91
CA TYR A 845 27.05 25.28 -32.16
C TYR A 845 28.56 25.14 -32.36
N LYS A 846 28.94 24.65 -33.55
CA LYS A 846 30.33 24.49 -33.97
C LYS A 846 30.49 24.84 -35.43
N GLU A 847 31.52 25.60 -35.74
CA GLU A 847 31.93 25.83 -37.13
C GLU A 847 32.56 24.55 -37.72
N PHE A 848 32.01 24.09 -38.85
CA PHE A 848 32.55 22.97 -39.61
C PHE A 848 33.32 23.45 -40.83
N GLU A 849 34.62 23.22 -40.88
CA GLU A 849 35.45 23.52 -42.06
C GLU A 849 35.04 22.67 -43.28
N LEU A 850 34.93 23.32 -44.44
CA LEU A 850 34.70 22.65 -45.72
C LEU A 850 35.91 21.76 -46.06
N GLY A 851 35.65 20.52 -46.45
CA GLY A 851 36.69 19.58 -46.87
C GLY A 851 37.44 18.89 -45.73
N ARG A 852 37.12 19.17 -44.46
CA ARG A 852 37.69 18.50 -43.28
C ARG A 852 36.91 17.24 -42.92
N TRP A 853 37.63 16.18 -42.56
CA TRP A 853 37.06 14.96 -41.99
C TRP A 853 36.80 15.13 -40.49
N TYR A 854 35.63 14.70 -40.06
CA TYR A 854 35.22 14.63 -38.66
C TYR A 854 34.94 13.20 -38.26
N SER A 855 35.55 12.74 -37.18
CA SER A 855 35.27 11.42 -36.61
C SER A 855 34.05 11.52 -35.70
N VAL A 856 33.00 10.78 -36.00
CA VAL A 856 31.73 10.75 -35.25
C VAL A 856 31.60 9.38 -34.59
N THR A 857 31.26 9.36 -33.31
CA THR A 857 30.94 8.12 -32.59
C THR A 857 29.67 8.32 -31.78
N VAL A 858 28.71 7.42 -31.92
CA VAL A 858 27.49 7.38 -31.12
C VAL A 858 27.49 6.09 -30.33
N ARG A 859 27.34 6.21 -29.03
CA ARG A 859 27.21 5.10 -28.10
C ARG A 859 25.77 5.07 -27.58
N VAL A 860 25.12 3.92 -27.75
CA VAL A 860 23.77 3.67 -27.25
C VAL A 860 23.87 2.64 -26.13
N GLU A 861 23.85 3.16 -24.90
CA GLU A 861 23.82 2.42 -23.66
C GLU A 861 22.39 2.40 -23.13
N SER A 862 22.03 1.41 -22.32
CA SER A 862 20.64 1.24 -21.84
C SER A 862 20.06 2.47 -21.14
N ASP A 863 20.90 3.31 -20.53
CA ASP A 863 20.51 4.50 -19.78
C ASP A 863 20.79 5.83 -20.51
N ARG A 864 21.63 5.84 -21.57
CA ARG A 864 22.07 7.09 -22.22
C ARG A 864 22.47 6.94 -23.69
N ILE A 865 22.44 8.05 -24.39
CA ILE A 865 23.04 8.25 -25.71
C ILE A 865 24.24 9.19 -25.54
N THR A 866 25.44 8.73 -25.87
CA THR A 866 26.65 9.55 -25.83
C THR A 866 27.19 9.75 -27.24
N CYS A 867 27.39 11.01 -27.64
CA CYS A 867 27.97 11.37 -28.94
C CYS A 867 29.34 12.00 -28.76
N LEU A 868 30.32 11.53 -29.54
CA LEU A 868 31.67 12.07 -29.60
C LEU A 868 31.97 12.60 -31.00
N LEU A 869 32.62 13.76 -31.06
CA LEU A 869 33.12 14.39 -32.27
C LEU A 869 34.63 14.62 -32.14
N ASP A 870 35.42 14.06 -33.06
CA ASP A 870 36.88 14.03 -33.02
C ASP A 870 37.43 13.48 -31.69
N GLY A 871 36.74 12.47 -31.14
CA GLY A 871 37.09 11.82 -29.86
C GLY A 871 36.72 12.63 -28.61
N LYS A 872 36.11 13.81 -28.75
CA LYS A 872 35.60 14.61 -27.63
C LYS A 872 34.10 14.38 -27.46
N GLU A 873 33.65 14.08 -26.26
CA GLU A 873 32.23 14.04 -25.91
C GLU A 873 31.58 15.42 -26.14
N ILE A 874 30.50 15.42 -26.92
CA ILE A 874 29.72 16.62 -27.26
C ILE A 874 28.27 16.52 -26.77
N ILE A 875 27.73 15.31 -26.58
CA ILE A 875 26.37 15.09 -26.07
C ILE A 875 26.40 13.88 -25.14
N SER A 876 25.76 14.01 -23.97
CA SER A 876 25.42 12.89 -23.09
C SER A 876 23.96 13.06 -22.68
N GLN A 877 23.06 12.39 -23.39
CA GLN A 877 21.60 12.48 -23.22
C GLN A 877 21.08 11.26 -22.47
N PRO A 878 20.58 11.39 -21.24
CA PRO A 878 19.85 10.32 -20.57
C PRO A 878 18.65 9.87 -21.41
N ARG A 879 18.36 8.57 -21.39
CA ARG A 879 17.19 7.99 -22.07
C ARG A 879 15.98 7.88 -21.15
N THR A 880 16.22 7.76 -19.85
CA THR A 880 15.18 7.75 -18.82
C THR A 880 14.49 9.11 -18.77
N ASP A 881 13.16 9.13 -18.65
CA ASP A 881 12.32 10.34 -18.58
C ASP A 881 12.33 11.25 -19.82
N HIS A 882 12.91 10.79 -20.94
CA HIS A 882 12.94 11.52 -22.20
C HIS A 882 12.26 10.74 -23.33
N GLU A 883 11.35 11.37 -24.06
CA GLU A 883 10.79 10.81 -25.29
C GLU A 883 11.85 10.91 -26.40
N ILE A 884 12.35 9.76 -26.88
CA ILE A 884 13.32 9.69 -27.98
C ILE A 884 12.59 9.28 -29.25
N SER A 885 12.59 10.17 -30.25
CA SER A 885 12.01 9.90 -31.56
C SER A 885 12.84 10.53 -32.69
N ILE A 886 12.30 10.58 -33.91
CA ILE A 886 12.88 11.31 -35.04
C ILE A 886 11.84 12.15 -35.75
N ARG A 887 12.29 13.18 -36.47
CA ARG A 887 11.42 13.96 -37.36
C ARG A 887 10.89 13.12 -38.52
N ALA A 888 9.69 13.47 -38.98
CA ALA A 888 8.99 12.74 -40.04
C ALA A 888 9.79 12.66 -41.34
N GLU A 889 10.56 13.70 -41.67
CA GLU A 889 11.43 13.77 -42.84
C GLU A 889 12.56 12.73 -42.80
N MET A 890 12.90 12.20 -41.62
CA MET A 890 13.95 11.19 -41.43
C MET A 890 13.38 9.77 -41.31
N PHE A 891 12.07 9.55 -41.47
CA PHE A 891 11.46 8.21 -41.34
C PHE A 891 12.02 7.18 -42.31
N LEU A 892 12.43 7.61 -43.51
CA LEU A 892 13.07 6.74 -44.50
C LEU A 892 14.49 6.31 -44.10
N CYS A 893 15.07 6.92 -43.07
CA CYS A 893 16.39 6.55 -42.52
C CYS A 893 16.30 5.48 -41.42
N LYS A 894 15.11 5.01 -41.03
CA LYS A 894 14.97 3.93 -40.03
C LYS A 894 15.34 2.55 -40.62
N PRO A 895 15.92 1.64 -39.83
CA PRO A 895 16.33 1.82 -38.43
C PRO A 895 17.71 2.50 -38.28
N LEU A 896 18.60 2.37 -39.27
CA LEU A 896 19.91 3.01 -39.31
C LEU A 896 20.10 3.69 -40.67
N GLY A 897 20.41 4.99 -40.68
CA GLY A 897 20.53 5.77 -41.91
C GLY A 897 21.39 7.01 -41.76
N ILE A 898 21.90 7.54 -42.87
CA ILE A 898 22.70 8.77 -42.90
C ILE A 898 22.16 9.66 -44.01
N ALA A 899 21.79 10.90 -43.67
CA ALA A 899 21.33 11.89 -44.65
C ALA A 899 22.17 13.18 -44.61
N SER A 900 22.09 13.96 -45.68
CA SER A 900 22.57 15.34 -45.78
C SER A 900 21.51 16.25 -46.40
N TYR A 901 21.54 17.53 -46.05
CA TYR A 901 20.64 18.57 -46.56
C TYR A 901 21.45 19.67 -47.24
N ALA A 902 21.07 20.04 -48.47
CA ALA A 902 21.72 21.08 -49.27
C ALA A 902 23.27 21.03 -49.27
N THR A 903 23.81 19.81 -49.18
CA THR A 903 25.21 19.52 -48.87
C THR A 903 25.62 18.19 -49.49
N THR A 904 26.75 18.19 -50.19
CA THR A 904 27.41 16.96 -50.63
C THR A 904 28.22 16.41 -49.46
N SER A 905 27.86 15.22 -48.99
CA SER A 905 28.52 14.53 -47.88
C SER A 905 29.44 13.42 -48.40
N ARG A 906 30.60 13.27 -47.75
CA ARG A 906 31.48 12.12 -47.97
C ARG A 906 31.64 11.35 -46.67
N LEU A 907 31.51 10.02 -46.74
CA LEU A 907 31.54 9.11 -45.59
C LEU A 907 32.59 8.02 -45.81
N ARG A 908 33.29 7.63 -44.75
CA ARG A 908 34.20 6.47 -44.74
C ARG A 908 34.33 5.90 -43.33
N ASN A 909 34.98 4.74 -43.22
CA ASN A 909 35.23 4.07 -41.93
C ASN A 909 33.96 3.83 -41.10
N LEU A 910 32.85 3.50 -41.76
CA LEU A 910 31.59 3.16 -41.09
C LEU A 910 31.72 1.79 -40.43
N GLN A 911 31.54 1.73 -39.12
CA GLN A 911 31.70 0.50 -38.34
C GLN A 911 30.87 0.54 -37.07
N TYR A 912 30.49 -0.62 -36.54
CA TYR A 912 29.87 -0.73 -35.23
C TYR A 912 30.45 -1.88 -34.42
N ARG A 913 30.31 -1.83 -33.11
CA ARG A 913 30.59 -2.94 -32.20
C ARG A 913 29.52 -3.03 -31.13
N ARG A 914 29.29 -4.25 -30.61
CA ARG A 914 28.49 -4.40 -29.40
C ARG A 914 29.33 -4.04 -28.18
N LEU A 915 28.73 -3.27 -27.29
CA LEU A 915 29.27 -3.01 -25.98
C LEU A 915 29.08 -4.26 -25.13
N PRO A 916 30.01 -4.54 -24.20
CA PRO A 916 29.77 -5.57 -23.20
C PRO A 916 28.53 -5.17 -22.38
N PRO A 917 27.75 -6.14 -21.87
CA PRO A 917 26.68 -5.82 -20.94
C PRO A 917 27.26 -4.97 -19.81
N ALA A 918 26.67 -3.79 -19.56
CA ALA A 918 27.20 -2.84 -18.59
C ALA A 918 27.44 -3.56 -17.26
N ALA A 919 28.68 -3.48 -16.75
CA ALA A 919 28.96 -3.92 -15.41
C ALA A 919 28.07 -3.08 -14.50
N VAL A 920 27.14 -3.74 -13.81
CA VAL A 920 26.41 -3.12 -12.71
C VAL A 920 27.47 -2.81 -11.67
N THR A 921 27.96 -1.57 -11.65
CA THR A 921 28.89 -1.10 -10.63
C THR A 921 28.18 -1.29 -9.28
N GLU A 922 28.76 -2.22 -8.51
CA GLU A 922 28.26 -2.74 -7.23
C GLU A 922 27.75 -1.67 -6.29
#